data_AF-C0FUX1-F1
#
_entry.id   AF-C0FUX1-F1
#
_cell.length_a   1.000
_cell.length_b   1.000
_cell.length_c   1.000
_cell.angle_alpha   90.00
_cell.angle_beta   90.00
_cell.angle_gamma   90.00
#
_symmetry.space_group_name_H-M   'P 1'
#
loop_
_entity.id
_entity.type
_entity.pdbx_description
1 polymer ?
#
loop_
_entity_poly.entity_id
_entity_poly.type
_entity_poly.pdbx_seq_one_letter_code
_entity_poly.pdbx_strand_id
1 'polypeptide(L)'
;MRKDMGKNIKSVTASLRLGTCREKDIKDAVQYLKELDIALLSEKRLEIADLYYEILKQIQLLYASQEIEIPEEIMMDIRQLFDNIQGICSEPKEREVSEAAFSVIMFLSYLRGHNCLTGDNDFSNTDEAIERVSALRTDLGTIQFIFDLRVEGQLYFPIENMLVSVIKDEQFVEEMSNIDSGHIKVLYLAVHFFDEEEQKRQILTDIVNACNLKFIEYMQNQSELLDTQDLHNYRKNGVIIFIDSSRRKILIRHNDPEYFKGAENIQYENSFKNKERRIGYYVELDIPEGAARASFEDVMQKQPEKRMELLKLFYSGYKNIFGKYHLLEQEGKFLSVNPFSNKDRFAIDVMREVPVDTADALLERYVNLSVKRSASWILNRLTVGTIVQLLKIDDKTKDKVFGLEYNEEDFYQNQLLQNWLLSVHDRASAMRELLNSMYMELRYCVRRKNDGNKDEVSIEKHTVCAQKYLPFYLELSKLLYLLNDDIQGKKVLVQEAAVNSKTKGIILLEENPVRTVNETEIAVQHAGLDELKTGQSCYVIVDEDGNVYLEDQKILKAIYGLQMVMENCLHYDTVKEVDEGSYDWIKDGIMLHKDGLSESITENIFPENCFEEQICYRLIHNMIYSGIHTGNVKDYLKIFKKHQLLDFHDIRNDEYFQMKDAETLYVPKDSFSADSTLGSIFLKYLKKKAGRDQFELYEPHITYDAGQQKYMLGEKTIRHIVFLSDNFERGSATTVMLSAYLDLNGADPVAVDNAKTRIQSYRYVKNGTECRMDLADVMKKNQCDITVHAYYGTEEAKKYISQFLIEQGYDEAKVSFQYAITCKMKQIKENVKAVWGEYKDGNNEKFAVIREFNMTKANVFPKKMLDSPEKAICLYLLKKETKKKIAKKQEAGELLGVEGLKQYFRKNGINRNSERTNTELYLFSTLPPTIRIEVLEDYLQKDSNALVLEKLSKAYGKADQLEKLKERLADWIEKGYTDQNMAEMLYESAEILNRYADRFPIAKGMEQARANFDAAMSVVKDPVDEEFREIMQSIFNEIVS
;
A
#
# COMPACT_ATOMS: atom_id res chain seq x y z
N MET A 1 -31.07 11.68 -16.36
CA MET A 1 -31.46 12.53 -15.21
C MET A 1 -32.30 11.72 -14.24
N ARG A 2 -31.98 11.80 -12.93
CA ARG A 2 -32.52 11.06 -11.76
C ARG A 2 -32.18 9.55 -11.65
N LYS A 3 -30.90 9.21 -11.41
CA LYS A 3 -30.43 7.91 -10.90
C LYS A 3 -29.12 8.14 -10.14
N ASP A 4 -29.17 8.07 -8.78
CA ASP A 4 -28.04 7.81 -7.84
C ASP A 4 -28.19 8.42 -6.42
N MET A 5 -29.40 8.55 -5.87
CA MET A 5 -29.57 8.85 -4.43
C MET A 5 -29.48 7.59 -3.55
N GLY A 6 -28.37 6.84 -3.66
CA GLY A 6 -28.13 5.59 -2.94
C GLY A 6 -27.03 5.63 -1.88
N LYS A 7 -26.37 6.78 -1.65
CA LYS A 7 -25.42 6.92 -0.53
C LYS A 7 -26.17 7.41 0.70
N ASN A 8 -25.99 6.77 1.85
CA ASN A 8 -26.45 7.27 3.15
C ASN A 8 -25.45 8.34 3.63
N ILE A 9 -25.90 9.52 4.09
CA ILE A 9 -25.04 10.62 4.58
C ILE A 9 -23.94 10.10 5.52
N LYS A 10 -24.30 9.25 6.49
CA LYS A 10 -23.34 8.62 7.42
C LYS A 10 -22.26 7.79 6.74
N SER A 11 -22.58 7.11 5.64
CA SER A 11 -21.60 6.35 4.85
C SER A 11 -20.64 7.27 4.11
N VAL A 12 -21.14 8.38 3.56
CA VAL A 12 -20.28 9.38 2.88
C VAL A 12 -19.34 10.01 3.90
N THR A 13 -19.85 10.44 5.06
CA THR A 13 -19.04 11.00 6.14
C THR A 13 -17.99 10.00 6.64
N ALA A 14 -18.37 8.73 6.82
CA ALA A 14 -17.43 7.68 7.22
C ALA A 14 -16.33 7.45 6.18
N SER A 15 -16.67 7.47 4.88
CA SER A 15 -15.68 7.36 3.80
C SER A 15 -14.68 8.53 3.79
N LEU A 16 -15.14 9.76 4.06
CA LEU A 16 -14.26 10.93 4.18
C LEU A 16 -13.30 10.81 5.38
N ARG A 17 -13.77 10.26 6.51
CA ARG A 17 -12.98 10.10 7.75
C ARG A 17 -11.85 9.08 7.70
N LEU A 18 -11.77 8.24 6.67
CA LEU A 18 -10.73 7.19 6.55
C LEU A 18 -9.34 7.72 6.18
N GLY A 19 -9.16 9.04 5.98
CA GLY A 19 -7.84 9.69 5.93
C GLY A 19 -7.06 9.51 4.61
N THR A 20 -7.67 8.95 3.57
CA THR A 20 -7.09 8.72 2.23
C THR A 20 -7.89 9.41 1.11
N CYS A 21 -8.60 10.48 1.46
CA CYS A 21 -9.57 11.11 0.58
C CYS A 21 -8.89 11.83 -0.61
N ARG A 22 -9.25 11.47 -1.85
CA ARG A 22 -8.79 12.19 -3.04
C ARG A 22 -9.73 13.35 -3.33
N GLU A 23 -9.26 14.34 -4.09
CA GLU A 23 -10.09 15.48 -4.54
C GLU A 23 -11.43 15.04 -5.17
N LYS A 24 -11.41 13.92 -5.92
CA LYS A 24 -12.64 13.33 -6.49
C LYS A 24 -13.66 12.95 -5.41
N ASP A 25 -13.21 12.34 -4.32
CA ASP A 25 -14.08 11.86 -3.26
C ASP A 25 -14.73 13.05 -2.51
N ILE A 26 -14.01 14.17 -2.37
CA ILE A 26 -14.54 15.45 -1.86
C ILE A 26 -15.58 16.04 -2.83
N LYS A 27 -15.24 16.13 -4.13
CA LYS A 27 -16.16 16.65 -5.17
C LYS A 27 -17.46 15.84 -5.24
N ASP A 28 -17.37 14.52 -5.14
CA ASP A 28 -18.53 13.62 -5.11
C ASP A 28 -19.40 13.89 -3.87
N ALA A 29 -18.78 14.15 -2.70
CA ALA A 29 -19.52 14.48 -1.46
C ALA A 29 -20.20 15.86 -1.53
N VAL A 30 -19.51 16.86 -2.08
CA VAL A 30 -20.07 18.20 -2.34
C VAL A 30 -21.28 18.11 -3.26
N GLN A 31 -21.16 17.38 -4.38
CA GLN A 31 -22.25 17.23 -5.34
C GLN A 31 -23.44 16.50 -4.71
N TYR A 32 -23.19 15.45 -3.93
CA TYR A 32 -24.24 14.72 -3.22
C TYR A 32 -25.03 15.63 -2.27
N LEU A 33 -24.35 16.51 -1.54
CA LEU A 33 -24.98 17.39 -0.56
C LEU A 33 -25.75 18.53 -1.26
N LYS A 34 -25.29 19.01 -2.43
CA LYS A 34 -26.03 19.97 -3.29
C LYS A 34 -27.36 19.42 -3.83
N GLU A 35 -27.47 18.11 -4.02
CA GLU A 35 -28.65 17.46 -4.62
C GLU A 35 -29.73 17.06 -3.60
N LEU A 36 -29.51 17.30 -2.30
CA LEU A 36 -30.47 16.94 -1.25
C LEU A 36 -31.72 17.84 -1.27
N ASP A 37 -32.89 17.20 -1.12
CA ASP A 37 -34.18 17.89 -1.02
C ASP A 37 -34.38 18.59 0.34
N ILE A 38 -35.14 19.69 0.35
CA ILE A 38 -35.41 20.55 1.53
C ILE A 38 -36.06 19.75 2.68
N ALA A 39 -36.91 18.77 2.36
CA ALA A 39 -37.50 17.89 3.36
C ALA A 39 -36.44 17.05 4.09
N LEU A 40 -35.44 16.56 3.36
CA LEU A 40 -34.34 15.79 3.92
C LEU A 40 -33.37 16.68 4.73
N LEU A 41 -33.15 17.92 4.27
CA LEU A 41 -32.39 18.93 5.02
C LEU A 41 -32.98 19.18 6.41
N SER A 42 -34.31 19.18 6.51
CA SER A 42 -35.03 19.41 7.76
C SER A 42 -35.06 18.19 8.70
N GLU A 43 -35.09 16.97 8.16
CA GLU A 43 -35.15 15.73 8.95
C GLU A 43 -33.78 15.30 9.49
N LYS A 44 -32.70 15.57 8.75
CA LYS A 44 -31.35 15.02 9.01
C LYS A 44 -30.30 16.08 9.36
N ARG A 45 -30.71 17.15 10.05
CA ARG A 45 -29.89 18.34 10.36
C ARG A 45 -28.49 18.03 10.89
N LEU A 46 -28.37 17.15 11.89
CA LEU A 46 -27.07 16.78 12.48
C LEU A 46 -26.17 16.01 11.51
N GLU A 47 -26.72 15.05 10.76
CA GLU A 47 -25.93 14.25 9.80
C GLU A 47 -25.38 15.14 8.66
N ILE A 48 -26.16 16.14 8.26
CA ILE A 48 -25.75 17.13 7.26
C ILE A 48 -24.66 18.04 7.80
N ALA A 49 -24.81 18.50 9.03
CA ALA A 49 -23.79 19.31 9.69
C ALA A 49 -22.46 18.57 9.79
N ASP A 50 -22.50 17.30 10.22
CA ASP A 50 -21.32 16.42 10.27
C ASP A 50 -20.65 16.25 8.90
N LEU A 51 -21.45 16.02 7.85
CA LEU A 51 -20.89 15.84 6.50
C LEU A 51 -20.26 17.14 5.98
N TYR A 52 -20.93 18.27 6.15
CA TYR A 52 -20.39 19.57 5.72
C TYR A 52 -19.10 19.92 6.46
N TYR A 53 -19.08 19.76 7.79
CA TYR A 53 -17.87 19.98 8.59
C TYR A 53 -16.71 19.06 8.18
N GLU A 54 -17.00 17.78 7.91
CA GLU A 54 -15.98 16.85 7.44
C GLU A 54 -15.45 17.23 6.03
N ILE A 55 -16.31 17.70 5.13
CA ILE A 55 -15.89 18.22 3.82
C ILE A 55 -14.90 19.38 4.00
N LEU A 56 -15.23 20.36 4.86
CA LEU A 56 -14.32 21.49 5.13
C LEU A 56 -12.97 20.99 5.67
N LYS A 57 -12.99 20.09 6.65
CA LYS A 57 -11.78 19.52 7.25
C LYS A 57 -10.90 18.82 6.21
N GLN A 58 -11.49 17.97 5.36
CA GLN A 58 -10.75 17.23 4.34
C GLN A 58 -10.19 18.14 3.24
N ILE A 59 -10.89 19.21 2.86
CA ILE A 59 -10.35 20.22 1.94
C ILE A 59 -9.10 20.86 2.54
N GLN A 60 -9.18 21.35 3.77
CA GLN A 60 -8.04 21.99 4.42
C GLN A 60 -6.84 21.03 4.54
N LEU A 61 -7.07 19.77 4.93
CA LEU A 61 -6.03 18.75 5.02
C LEU A 61 -5.38 18.47 3.65
N LEU A 62 -6.20 18.27 2.61
CA LEU A 62 -5.72 17.91 1.27
C LEU A 62 -4.81 18.99 0.69
N TYR A 63 -5.26 20.24 0.68
CA TYR A 63 -4.52 21.34 0.06
C TYR A 63 -3.33 21.80 0.89
N ALA A 64 -3.43 21.79 2.23
CA ALA A 64 -2.29 22.06 3.10
C ALA A 64 -1.18 21.00 2.95
N SER A 65 -1.52 19.72 2.77
CA SER A 65 -0.54 18.66 2.56
C SER A 65 0.24 18.79 1.24
N GLN A 66 -0.35 19.46 0.25
CA GLN A 66 0.22 19.64 -1.09
C GLN A 66 0.88 21.01 -1.28
N GLU A 67 0.83 21.91 -0.28
CA GLU A 67 1.35 23.28 -0.34
C GLU A 67 0.83 24.08 -1.56
N ILE A 68 -0.43 23.86 -1.91
CA ILE A 68 -1.10 24.56 -3.01
C ILE A 68 -2.34 25.28 -2.50
N GLU A 69 -2.65 26.42 -3.13
CA GLU A 69 -3.87 27.17 -2.85
C GLU A 69 -5.12 26.36 -3.22
N ILE A 70 -6.20 26.58 -2.47
CA ILE A 70 -7.49 25.94 -2.73
C ILE A 70 -8.08 26.59 -3.99
N PRO A 71 -8.43 25.80 -5.04
CA PRO A 71 -9.00 26.34 -6.26
C PRO A 71 -10.27 27.14 -6.02
N GLU A 72 -10.43 28.27 -6.73
CA GLU A 72 -11.63 29.12 -6.66
C GLU A 72 -12.93 28.34 -6.92
N GLU A 73 -12.91 27.35 -7.82
CA GLU A 73 -14.06 26.48 -8.12
C GLU A 73 -14.56 25.75 -6.85
N ILE A 74 -13.64 25.23 -6.03
CA ILE A 74 -13.99 24.54 -4.78
C ILE A 74 -14.52 25.54 -3.76
N MET A 75 -13.91 26.72 -3.66
CA MET A 75 -14.39 27.80 -2.78
C MET A 75 -15.84 28.22 -3.13
N MET A 76 -16.14 28.37 -4.42
CA MET A 76 -17.48 28.67 -4.91
C MET A 76 -18.47 27.54 -4.62
N ASP A 77 -18.04 26.29 -4.78
CA ASP A 77 -18.86 25.12 -4.51
C ASP A 77 -19.25 25.00 -3.03
N ILE A 78 -18.30 25.26 -2.14
CA ILE A 78 -18.51 25.28 -0.69
C ILE A 78 -19.43 26.43 -0.29
N ARG A 79 -19.27 27.61 -0.88
CA ARG A 79 -20.19 28.73 -0.68
C ARG A 79 -21.63 28.34 -1.05
N GLN A 80 -21.83 27.83 -2.27
CA GLN A 80 -23.15 27.44 -2.74
C GLN A 80 -23.76 26.35 -1.85
N LEU A 81 -22.93 25.45 -1.35
CA LEU A 81 -23.35 24.41 -0.45
C LEU A 81 -23.82 24.98 0.89
N PHE A 82 -23.04 25.87 1.49
CA PHE A 82 -23.41 26.58 2.70
C PHE A 82 -24.74 27.32 2.54
N ASP A 83 -24.91 28.00 1.41
CA ASP A 83 -26.12 28.76 1.13
C ASP A 83 -27.38 27.89 1.15
N ASN A 84 -27.26 26.66 0.64
CA ASN A 84 -28.33 25.69 0.61
C ASN A 84 -28.65 25.09 2.00
N ILE A 85 -27.65 24.95 2.88
CA ILE A 85 -27.81 24.23 4.16
C ILE A 85 -27.99 25.11 5.38
N GLN A 86 -27.56 26.38 5.38
CA GLN A 86 -27.60 27.24 6.58
C GLN A 86 -28.98 27.31 7.25
N GLY A 87 -30.06 27.10 6.49
CA GLY A 87 -31.43 27.09 6.99
C GLY A 87 -31.72 25.98 8.01
N ILE A 88 -30.90 24.93 8.09
CA ILE A 88 -31.04 23.87 9.11
C ILE A 88 -30.88 24.39 10.54
N CYS A 89 -30.23 25.54 10.71
CA CYS A 89 -30.04 26.20 11.99
C CYS A 89 -31.26 27.00 12.48
N SER A 90 -32.37 26.99 11.73
CA SER A 90 -33.61 27.65 12.15
C SER A 90 -34.25 26.91 13.33
N GLU A 91 -34.49 27.63 14.43
CA GLU A 91 -35.06 27.11 15.68
C GLU A 91 -34.27 25.89 16.23
N PRO A 92 -33.00 26.08 16.62
CA PRO A 92 -32.14 24.96 17.01
C PRO A 92 -32.59 24.35 18.35
N LYS A 93 -32.58 23.02 18.44
CA LYS A 93 -32.87 22.31 19.69
C LYS A 93 -31.62 22.28 20.58
N GLU A 94 -31.80 22.22 21.89
CA GLU A 94 -30.70 22.19 22.87
C GLU A 94 -29.65 21.10 22.58
N ARG A 95 -30.11 19.90 22.19
CA ARG A 95 -29.23 18.80 21.76
C ARG A 95 -28.44 19.09 20.48
N GLU A 96 -28.98 19.88 19.56
CA GLU A 96 -28.30 20.22 18.31
C GLU A 96 -27.21 21.26 18.54
N VAL A 97 -27.45 22.23 19.43
CA VAL A 97 -26.48 23.25 19.84
C VAL A 97 -25.26 22.65 20.57
N SER A 98 -25.40 21.48 21.21
CA SER A 98 -24.27 20.80 21.83
C SER A 98 -23.34 20.06 20.84
N GLU A 99 -23.73 19.89 19.57
CA GLU A 99 -22.93 19.18 18.57
C GLU A 99 -21.99 20.15 17.83
N ALA A 100 -20.68 19.91 17.88
CA ALA A 100 -19.65 20.83 17.36
C ALA A 100 -19.88 21.21 15.89
N ALA A 101 -20.14 20.22 15.01
CA ALA A 101 -20.36 20.46 13.60
C ALA A 101 -21.60 21.34 13.31
N PHE A 102 -22.65 21.21 14.12
CA PHE A 102 -23.85 22.04 14.00
C PHE A 102 -23.61 23.47 14.49
N SER A 103 -22.88 23.61 15.60
CA SER A 103 -22.48 24.91 16.15
C SER A 103 -21.55 25.69 15.21
N VAL A 104 -20.69 25.00 14.44
CA VAL A 104 -19.91 25.62 13.36
C VAL A 104 -20.81 26.24 12.30
N ILE A 105 -21.84 25.53 11.82
CA ILE A 105 -22.76 26.08 10.80
C ILE A 105 -23.55 27.26 11.37
N MET A 106 -24.02 27.16 12.62
CA MET A 106 -24.67 28.28 13.30
C MET A 106 -23.77 29.51 13.36
N PHE A 107 -22.49 29.32 13.69
CA PHE A 107 -21.51 30.40 13.75
C PHE A 107 -21.23 31.03 12.39
N LEU A 108 -21.06 30.20 11.35
CA LEU A 108 -20.92 30.70 9.98
C LEU A 108 -22.17 31.47 9.51
N SER A 109 -23.37 31.01 9.89
CA SER A 109 -24.64 31.70 9.58
C SER A 109 -24.74 33.04 10.30
N TYR A 110 -24.32 33.08 11.56
CA TYR A 110 -24.22 34.32 12.34
C TYR A 110 -23.26 35.33 11.69
N LEU A 111 -22.06 34.90 11.31
CA LEU A 111 -21.09 35.75 10.61
C LEU A 111 -21.63 36.27 9.28
N ARG A 112 -22.27 35.39 8.49
CA ARG A 112 -22.88 35.75 7.21
C ARG A 112 -23.95 36.84 7.37
N GLY A 113 -24.74 36.79 8.45
CA GLY A 113 -25.74 37.80 8.77
C GLY A 113 -25.18 39.21 9.02
N HIS A 114 -23.88 39.32 9.31
CA HIS A 114 -23.15 40.57 9.57
C HIS A 114 -22.19 40.94 8.43
N ASN A 115 -22.28 40.27 7.26
CA ASN A 115 -21.42 40.61 6.13
C ASN A 115 -21.80 41.95 5.48
N CYS A 116 -20.83 42.62 4.88
CA CYS A 116 -20.99 43.96 4.31
C CYS A 116 -21.92 44.03 3.08
N LEU A 117 -22.35 42.88 2.53
CA LEU A 117 -23.31 42.81 1.43
C LEU A 117 -24.77 42.85 1.92
N THR A 118 -25.05 42.38 3.14
CA THR A 118 -26.44 42.19 3.64
C THR A 118 -26.69 42.57 5.10
N GLY A 119 -25.66 42.87 5.90
CA GLY A 119 -25.76 43.15 7.35
C GLY A 119 -24.96 44.37 7.82
N ASP A 120 -25.05 44.68 9.11
CA ASP A 120 -24.09 45.58 9.76
C ASP A 120 -22.82 44.80 10.11
N ASN A 121 -21.66 45.40 9.89
CA ASN A 121 -20.38 44.78 10.21
C ASN A 121 -19.97 45.11 11.67
N ASP A 122 -20.96 45.36 12.54
CA ASP A 122 -20.79 45.85 13.90
C ASP A 122 -20.90 44.71 14.92
N PHE A 123 -19.75 44.28 15.43
CA PHE A 123 -19.67 43.31 16.53
C PHE A 123 -19.46 44.00 17.89
N SER A 124 -20.07 45.18 18.09
CA SER A 124 -19.91 46.02 19.29
C SER A 124 -20.29 45.35 20.61
N ASN A 125 -21.05 44.25 20.58
CA ASN A 125 -21.27 43.39 21.74
C ASN A 125 -20.07 42.47 21.98
N THR A 126 -19.07 42.99 22.71
CA THR A 126 -17.82 42.28 23.02
C THR A 126 -18.03 40.95 23.74
N ASP A 127 -19.01 40.87 24.65
CA ASP A 127 -19.24 39.66 25.46
C ASP A 127 -19.76 38.50 24.61
N GLU A 128 -20.70 38.78 23.70
CA GLU A 128 -21.22 37.77 22.75
C GLU A 128 -20.14 37.29 21.78
N ALA A 129 -19.27 38.20 21.33
CA ALA A 129 -18.17 37.84 20.45
C ALA A 129 -17.17 36.89 21.13
N ILE A 130 -16.83 37.19 22.39
CA ILE A 130 -15.94 36.36 23.22
C ILE A 130 -16.55 34.97 23.45
N GLU A 131 -17.83 34.90 23.85
CA GLU A 131 -18.51 33.63 24.13
C GLU A 131 -18.53 32.70 22.90
N ARG A 132 -18.87 33.24 21.72
CA ARG A 132 -19.00 32.45 20.47
C ARG A 132 -17.66 31.92 19.95
N VAL A 133 -16.61 32.75 19.96
CA VAL A 133 -15.27 32.30 19.53
C VAL A 133 -14.70 31.31 20.54
N SER A 134 -14.87 31.56 21.84
CA SER A 134 -14.40 30.64 22.90
C SER A 134 -15.06 29.27 22.79
N ALA A 135 -16.37 29.21 22.49
CA ALA A 135 -17.10 27.96 22.31
C ALA A 135 -16.62 27.10 21.12
N LEU A 136 -16.00 27.71 20.10
CA LEU A 136 -15.60 27.04 18.85
C LEU A 136 -14.08 27.06 18.61
N ARG A 137 -13.28 27.50 19.58
CA ARG A 137 -11.83 27.73 19.42
C ARG A 137 -11.07 26.56 18.80
N THR A 138 -11.43 25.32 19.12
CA THR A 138 -10.77 24.11 18.59
C THR A 138 -11.13 23.86 17.12
N ASP A 139 -12.37 24.17 16.73
CA ASP A 139 -12.94 23.91 15.40
C ASP A 139 -12.52 24.98 14.39
N LEU A 140 -12.40 26.24 14.81
CA LEU A 140 -12.08 27.35 13.92
C LEU A 140 -10.79 27.14 13.12
N GLY A 141 -9.73 26.62 13.74
CA GLY A 141 -8.49 26.32 13.02
C GLY A 141 -8.56 25.07 12.15
N THR A 142 -9.55 24.19 12.32
CA THR A 142 -9.74 23.00 11.47
C THR A 142 -10.37 23.35 10.12
N ILE A 143 -11.00 24.53 10.03
CA ILE A 143 -11.70 25.04 8.85
C ILE A 143 -11.25 26.45 8.45
N GLN A 144 -10.09 26.90 8.94
CA GLN A 144 -9.55 28.25 8.77
C GLN A 144 -9.72 28.83 7.35
N PHE A 145 -9.47 28.02 6.32
CA PHE A 145 -9.55 28.48 4.93
C PHE A 145 -10.92 29.06 4.54
N ILE A 146 -12.00 28.68 5.24
CA ILE A 146 -13.36 29.14 4.93
C ILE A 146 -13.51 30.65 5.12
N PHE A 147 -12.72 31.23 6.03
CA PHE A 147 -12.77 32.65 6.33
C PHE A 147 -12.10 33.51 5.25
N ASP A 148 -11.29 32.91 4.36
CA ASP A 148 -10.69 33.59 3.20
C ASP A 148 -11.65 33.75 2.02
N LEU A 149 -12.83 33.14 2.10
CA LEU A 149 -13.83 33.19 1.06
C LEU A 149 -14.29 34.64 0.83
N ARG A 150 -14.00 35.18 -0.36
CA ARG A 150 -14.41 36.54 -0.77
C ARG A 150 -15.48 36.54 -1.84
N VAL A 151 -16.41 37.49 -1.76
CA VAL A 151 -17.42 37.78 -2.78
C VAL A 151 -17.36 39.28 -3.08
N GLU A 152 -17.16 39.64 -4.36
CA GLU A 152 -16.98 41.04 -4.78
C GLU A 152 -15.87 41.78 -4.01
N GLY A 153 -14.80 41.05 -3.66
CA GLY A 153 -13.65 41.58 -2.92
C GLY A 153 -13.82 41.64 -1.40
N GLN A 154 -15.01 41.32 -0.89
CA GLN A 154 -15.34 41.39 0.53
C GLN A 154 -15.40 40.00 1.18
N LEU A 155 -15.07 39.88 2.47
CA LEU A 155 -15.14 38.61 3.19
C LEU A 155 -16.61 38.13 3.30
N TYR A 156 -16.84 36.87 2.95
CA TYR A 156 -18.14 36.25 3.05
C TYR A 156 -18.53 35.93 4.50
N PHE A 157 -17.52 35.57 5.31
CA PHE A 157 -17.63 35.32 6.75
C PHE A 157 -16.68 36.28 7.51
N PRO A 158 -17.12 37.50 7.87
CA PRO A 158 -16.27 38.54 8.45
C PRO A 158 -15.93 38.28 9.93
N ILE A 159 -14.98 37.36 10.19
CA ILE A 159 -14.57 37.00 11.56
C ILE A 159 -13.63 38.03 12.21
N GLU A 160 -12.96 38.85 11.40
CA GLU A 160 -11.89 39.78 11.78
C GLU A 160 -12.23 40.70 12.96
N ASN A 161 -13.42 41.31 12.98
CA ASN A 161 -13.83 42.23 14.03
C ASN A 161 -14.20 41.49 15.34
N MET A 162 -14.65 40.24 15.26
CA MET A 162 -14.84 39.40 16.44
C MET A 162 -13.50 39.01 17.08
N LEU A 163 -12.50 38.70 16.26
CA LEU A 163 -11.14 38.39 16.75
C LEU A 163 -10.53 39.59 17.49
N VAL A 164 -10.82 40.82 17.06
CA VAL A 164 -10.40 42.04 17.77
C VAL A 164 -10.94 42.07 19.20
N SER A 165 -12.22 41.76 19.38
CA SER A 165 -12.86 41.73 20.70
C SER A 165 -12.29 40.63 21.59
N VAL A 166 -12.05 39.43 21.03
CA VAL A 166 -11.47 38.29 21.76
C VAL A 166 -10.03 38.57 22.19
N ILE A 167 -9.21 39.16 21.32
CA ILE A 167 -7.80 39.41 21.61
C ILE A 167 -7.60 40.54 22.61
N LYS A 168 -8.47 41.56 22.59
CA LYS A 168 -8.45 42.66 23.55
C LYS A 168 -8.94 42.27 24.94
N ASP A 169 -9.61 41.13 25.08
CA ASP A 169 -10.06 40.64 26.37
C ASP A 169 -8.86 40.23 27.25
N GLU A 170 -8.76 40.84 28.43
CA GLU A 170 -7.71 40.52 29.38
C GLU A 170 -7.78 39.05 29.84
N GLN A 171 -8.98 38.44 29.87
CA GLN A 171 -9.14 37.05 30.26
C GLN A 171 -8.55 36.10 29.21
N PHE A 172 -8.73 36.35 27.92
CA PHE A 172 -8.05 35.60 26.84
C PHE A 172 -6.52 35.58 27.01
N VAL A 173 -5.91 36.72 27.37
CA VAL A 173 -4.46 36.79 27.59
C VAL A 173 -4.03 36.10 28.90
N GLU A 174 -4.84 36.14 29.96
CA GLU A 174 -4.56 35.40 31.20
C GLU A 174 -4.64 33.88 31.03
N GLU A 175 -5.56 33.41 30.19
CA GLU A 175 -5.70 32.00 29.82
C GLU A 175 -4.48 31.50 29.02
N MET A 176 -3.63 32.38 28.48
CA MET A 176 -2.35 32.01 27.87
C MET A 176 -1.31 31.45 28.87
N SER A 177 -1.60 31.41 30.16
CA SER A 177 -0.82 30.59 31.10
C SER A 177 -1.08 29.08 30.95
N ASN A 178 -2.22 28.72 30.36
CA ASN A 178 -2.62 27.36 30.01
C ASN A 178 -3.12 27.35 28.55
N ILE A 179 -2.31 27.86 27.62
CA ILE A 179 -2.62 27.87 26.18
C ILE A 179 -3.09 26.47 25.80
N ASP A 180 -4.26 26.37 25.17
CA ASP A 180 -4.64 25.14 24.49
C ASP A 180 -4.52 25.33 22.97
N SER A 181 -4.72 24.25 22.21
CA SER A 181 -4.66 24.30 20.76
C SER A 181 -5.65 25.30 20.14
N GLY A 182 -6.77 25.58 20.81
CA GLY A 182 -7.75 26.57 20.38
C GLY A 182 -7.23 28.00 20.45
N HIS A 183 -6.52 28.36 21.52
CA HIS A 183 -5.89 29.68 21.65
C HIS A 183 -4.89 29.95 20.51
N ILE A 184 -4.04 28.96 20.19
CA ILE A 184 -3.06 29.06 19.10
C ILE A 184 -3.78 29.24 17.75
N LYS A 185 -4.84 28.47 17.49
CA LYS A 185 -5.63 28.55 16.25
C LYS A 185 -6.33 29.92 16.10
N VAL A 186 -6.87 30.48 17.18
CA VAL A 186 -7.47 31.83 17.19
C VAL A 186 -6.41 32.90 16.89
N LEU A 187 -5.21 32.78 17.47
CA LEU A 187 -4.10 33.70 17.19
C LEU A 187 -3.63 33.61 15.73
N TYR A 188 -3.58 32.40 15.14
CA TYR A 188 -3.28 32.25 13.71
C TYR A 188 -4.29 32.96 12.80
N LEU A 189 -5.58 32.78 13.07
CA LEU A 189 -6.63 33.47 12.35
C LEU A 189 -6.48 34.99 12.48
N ALA A 190 -6.20 35.48 13.68
CA ALA A 190 -6.02 36.90 13.91
C ALA A 190 -4.80 37.47 13.21
N VAL A 191 -3.65 36.80 13.27
CA VAL A 191 -2.45 37.21 12.53
C VAL A 191 -2.75 37.30 11.04
N HIS A 192 -3.38 36.26 10.48
CA HIS A 192 -3.75 36.19 9.07
C HIS A 192 -4.63 37.36 8.63
N PHE A 193 -5.68 37.70 9.37
CA PHE A 193 -6.60 38.80 8.99
C PHE A 193 -6.11 40.19 9.40
N PHE A 194 -5.38 40.30 10.51
CA PHE A 194 -4.95 41.62 11.00
C PHE A 194 -3.84 42.17 10.11
N ASP A 195 -3.08 41.32 9.43
CA ASP A 195 -2.03 41.72 8.50
C ASP A 195 -2.52 42.63 7.35
N GLU A 196 -3.82 42.68 7.06
CA GLU A 196 -4.38 43.57 6.02
C GLU A 196 -4.61 45.01 6.52
N GLU A 197 -4.68 45.24 7.83
CA GLU A 197 -5.07 46.54 8.41
C GLU A 197 -4.13 46.98 9.55
N GLU A 198 -3.45 48.11 9.38
CA GLU A 198 -2.43 48.61 10.32
C GLU A 198 -2.94 48.79 11.75
N GLN A 199 -4.17 49.27 11.92
CA GLN A 199 -4.77 49.44 13.25
C GLN A 199 -5.01 48.11 13.96
N LYS A 200 -5.36 47.05 13.22
CA LYS A 200 -5.56 45.71 13.77
C LYS A 200 -4.23 45.03 14.08
N ARG A 201 -3.22 45.17 13.20
CA ARG A 201 -1.84 44.71 13.49
C ARG A 201 -1.31 45.27 14.81
N GLN A 202 -1.56 46.56 15.06
CA GLN A 202 -1.10 47.23 16.26
C GLN A 202 -1.64 46.57 17.55
N ILE A 203 -2.85 46.00 17.53
CA ILE A 203 -3.44 45.30 18.69
C ILE A 203 -2.58 44.10 19.09
N LEU A 204 -2.16 43.28 18.11
CA LEU A 204 -1.27 42.14 18.37
C LEU A 204 0.10 42.62 18.86
N THR A 205 0.65 43.65 18.22
CA THR A 205 1.94 44.24 18.63
C THR A 205 1.90 44.77 20.06
N ASP A 206 0.81 45.42 20.48
CA ASP A 206 0.65 45.94 21.84
C ASP A 206 0.64 44.82 22.89
N ILE A 207 -0.06 43.72 22.61
CA ILE A 207 -0.12 42.55 23.50
C ILE A 207 1.24 41.82 23.54
N VAL A 208 1.91 41.66 22.40
CA VAL A 208 3.26 41.09 22.32
C VAL A 208 4.23 41.90 23.17
N ASN A 209 4.21 43.22 23.05
CA ASN A 209 5.09 44.10 23.83
C ASN A 209 4.74 44.11 25.32
N ALA A 210 3.46 44.04 25.68
CA ALA A 210 3.02 44.04 27.08
C ALA A 210 3.40 42.75 27.82
N CYS A 211 3.30 41.60 27.15
CA CYS A 211 3.45 40.27 27.75
C CYS A 211 4.71 39.49 27.29
N ASN A 212 5.51 40.07 26.39
CA ASN A 212 6.69 39.43 25.77
C ASN A 212 6.36 38.12 25.01
N LEU A 213 5.19 38.04 24.36
CA LEU A 213 4.71 36.84 23.66
C LEU A 213 5.41 36.64 22.31
N LYS A 214 6.67 36.22 22.37
CA LYS A 214 7.57 36.16 21.20
C LYS A 214 7.04 35.27 20.07
N PHE A 215 6.32 34.20 20.39
CA PHE A 215 5.78 33.29 19.36
C PHE A 215 4.74 33.95 18.44
N ILE A 216 4.01 34.97 18.90
CA ILE A 216 3.09 35.73 18.05
C ILE A 216 3.88 36.58 17.04
N GLU A 217 5.04 37.14 17.43
CA GLU A 217 5.93 37.83 16.48
C GLU A 217 6.40 36.88 15.37
N TYR A 218 6.74 35.63 15.71
CA TYR A 218 7.09 34.62 14.72
C TYR A 218 5.92 34.29 13.78
N MET A 219 4.68 34.18 14.31
CA MET A 219 3.48 34.04 13.48
C MET A 219 3.31 35.23 12.52
N GLN A 220 3.46 36.47 13.00
CA GLN A 220 3.37 37.69 12.18
C GLN A 220 4.44 37.77 11.08
N ASN A 221 5.63 37.22 11.32
CA ASN A 221 6.67 37.12 10.30
C ASN A 221 6.44 35.95 9.31
N GLN A 222 5.29 35.29 9.36
CA GLN A 222 4.98 34.10 8.56
C GLN A 222 6.04 32.99 8.74
N SER A 223 6.57 32.88 9.96
CA SER A 223 7.51 31.80 10.30
C SER A 223 6.78 30.45 10.30
N GLU A 224 7.50 29.40 9.97
CA GLU A 224 6.91 28.07 9.87
C GLU A 224 6.82 27.42 11.26
N LEU A 225 5.62 26.99 11.65
CA LEU A 225 5.39 26.19 12.85
C LEU A 225 5.65 24.71 12.55
N LEU A 226 6.53 24.12 13.34
CA LEU A 226 6.84 22.71 13.28
C LEU A 226 5.95 21.91 14.23
N ASP A 227 4.73 21.62 13.79
CA ASP A 227 3.79 20.72 14.47
C ASP A 227 2.81 20.13 13.43
N THR A 228 1.95 19.19 13.86
CA THR A 228 0.79 18.77 13.07
C THR A 228 -0.29 19.86 13.08
N GLN A 229 -1.26 19.81 12.16
CA GLN A 229 -2.39 20.75 12.16
C GLN A 229 -3.20 20.74 13.47
N ASP A 230 -3.23 19.59 14.13
CA ASP A 230 -3.90 19.40 15.42
C ASP A 230 -3.00 19.70 16.63
N LEU A 231 -1.79 20.24 16.38
CA LEU A 231 -0.81 20.65 17.37
C LEU A 231 -0.43 19.53 18.34
N HIS A 232 -0.20 18.33 17.81
CA HIS A 232 0.06 17.13 18.60
C HIS A 232 1.30 17.27 19.48
N ASN A 233 2.38 17.85 18.96
CA ASN A 233 3.59 18.08 19.73
C ASN A 233 3.34 19.02 20.90
N TYR A 234 2.62 20.11 20.68
CA TYR A 234 2.21 21.00 21.75
C TYR A 234 1.33 20.29 22.80
N ARG A 235 0.29 19.57 22.38
CA ARG A 235 -0.63 18.89 23.32
C ARG A 235 0.05 17.83 24.18
N LYS A 236 1.04 17.12 23.63
CA LYS A 236 1.68 15.98 24.29
C LYS A 236 2.96 16.33 25.02
N ASN A 237 3.76 17.21 24.43
CA ASN A 237 5.06 17.60 24.96
C ASN A 237 5.07 19.02 25.53
N GLY A 238 4.06 19.85 25.27
CA GLY A 238 4.00 21.25 25.72
C GLY A 238 4.89 22.21 24.93
N VAL A 239 5.44 21.76 23.79
CA VAL A 239 6.49 22.46 23.03
C VAL A 239 5.90 23.09 21.77
N ILE A 240 6.23 24.37 21.53
CA ILE A 240 5.94 25.08 20.28
C ILE A 240 7.27 25.44 19.64
N ILE A 241 7.44 25.14 18.34
CA ILE A 241 8.69 25.38 17.61
C ILE A 241 8.38 26.16 16.35
N PHE A 242 9.01 27.32 16.18
CA PHE A 242 8.98 28.07 14.92
C PHE A 242 10.35 28.12 14.27
N ILE A 243 10.39 28.04 12.94
CA ILE A 243 11.57 28.37 12.16
C ILE A 243 11.30 29.60 11.29
N ASP A 244 12.07 30.67 11.53
CA ASP A 244 12.16 31.82 10.66
C ASP A 244 13.38 31.67 9.74
N SER A 245 13.14 31.25 8.49
CA SER A 245 14.19 31.12 7.48
C SER A 245 14.79 32.46 7.08
N SER A 246 14.00 33.55 7.13
CA SER A 246 14.44 34.87 6.68
C SER A 246 15.46 35.47 7.65
N ARG A 247 15.20 35.33 8.96
CA ARG A 247 16.10 35.77 10.03
C ARG A 247 17.12 34.72 10.43
N ARG A 248 17.02 33.50 9.88
CA ARG A 248 17.80 32.31 10.27
C ARG A 248 17.72 32.02 11.78
N LYS A 249 16.50 32.10 12.34
CA LYS A 249 16.26 31.87 13.77
C LYS A 249 15.26 30.75 14.02
N ILE A 250 15.41 30.08 15.15
CA ILE A 250 14.48 29.06 15.66
C ILE A 250 13.97 29.54 17.01
N LEU A 251 12.65 29.61 17.18
CA LEU A 251 12.03 29.84 18.49
C LEU A 251 11.55 28.52 19.05
N ILE A 252 11.88 28.23 20.31
CA ILE A 252 11.37 27.07 21.04
C ILE A 252 10.72 27.58 22.33
N ARG A 253 9.43 27.29 22.51
CA ARG A 253 8.64 27.73 23.66
C ARG A 253 8.10 26.53 24.45
N HIS A 254 8.13 26.63 25.77
CA HIS A 254 7.56 25.66 26.71
C HIS A 254 7.06 26.35 27.98
N ASN A 255 6.05 25.79 28.66
CA ASN A 255 5.45 26.41 29.86
C ASN A 255 6.27 26.17 31.14
N ASP A 256 7.07 25.11 31.17
CA ASP A 256 7.97 24.76 32.29
C ASP A 256 9.41 25.20 31.98
N PRO A 257 10.06 26.02 32.82
CA PRO A 257 11.44 26.44 32.62
C PRO A 257 12.45 25.30 32.76
N GLU A 258 12.15 24.23 33.49
CA GLU A 258 13.04 23.07 33.64
C GLU A 258 13.26 22.33 32.31
N TYR A 259 12.34 22.48 31.35
CA TYR A 259 12.51 21.98 29.99
C TYR A 259 13.77 22.57 29.33
N PHE A 260 14.11 23.82 29.64
CA PHE A 260 15.30 24.50 29.11
C PHE A 260 16.53 24.38 30.01
N LYS A 261 16.51 23.54 31.05
CA LYS A 261 17.67 23.33 31.93
C LYS A 261 18.92 23.01 31.11
N GLY A 262 19.95 23.86 31.26
CA GLY A 262 21.21 23.82 30.51
C GLY A 262 21.36 24.94 29.45
N ALA A 263 20.30 25.69 29.14
CA ALA A 263 20.36 26.84 28.23
C ALA A 263 20.83 28.11 28.94
N GLU A 264 21.63 28.94 28.27
CA GLU A 264 22.19 30.18 28.84
C GLU A 264 21.25 31.39 28.72
N ASN A 265 20.35 31.43 27.71
CA ASN A 265 19.54 32.61 27.35
C ASN A 265 18.02 32.34 27.40
N ILE A 266 17.51 31.84 28.52
CA ILE A 266 16.07 31.59 28.69
C ILE A 266 15.33 32.93 28.89
N GLN A 267 14.39 33.23 28.00
CA GLN A 267 13.48 34.36 28.12
C GLN A 267 12.13 33.90 28.70
N TYR A 268 11.34 34.85 29.19
CA TYR A 268 10.05 34.57 29.84
C TYR A 268 8.94 35.50 29.35
N GLU A 269 7.74 34.94 29.29
CA GLU A 269 6.48 35.60 28.96
C GLU A 269 5.74 35.92 30.26
N ASN A 270 5.09 37.08 30.35
CA ASN A 270 4.43 37.58 31.54
C ASN A 270 2.91 37.69 31.35
N SER A 271 2.17 37.53 32.45
CA SER A 271 0.72 37.75 32.49
C SER A 271 0.39 39.24 32.29
N PHE A 272 -0.75 39.50 31.65
CA PHE A 272 -1.23 40.85 31.37
C PHE A 272 -1.68 41.56 32.65
N LYS A 273 -2.36 40.86 33.57
CA LYS A 273 -2.86 41.37 34.85
C LYS A 273 -1.77 41.47 35.92
N ASN A 274 -0.83 40.52 35.96
CA ASN A 274 0.29 40.53 36.91
C ASN A 274 1.61 40.29 36.17
N LYS A 275 2.35 41.38 35.94
CA LYS A 275 3.65 41.35 35.23
C LYS A 275 4.73 40.52 35.93
N GLU A 276 4.57 40.18 37.21
CA GLU A 276 5.49 39.28 37.93
C GLU A 276 5.16 37.80 37.73
N ARG A 277 3.92 37.49 37.30
CA ARG A 277 3.49 36.12 37.03
C ARG A 277 3.96 35.71 35.64
N ARG A 278 4.84 34.71 35.59
CA ARG A 278 5.34 34.11 34.35
C ARG A 278 4.33 33.10 33.80
N ILE A 279 4.11 33.14 32.49
CA ILE A 279 3.11 32.32 31.78
C ILE A 279 3.72 31.42 30.70
N GLY A 280 4.99 31.62 30.36
CA GLY A 280 5.71 30.81 29.40
C GLY A 280 7.20 31.13 29.38
N TYR A 281 7.99 30.25 28.79
CA TYR A 281 9.43 30.40 28.63
C TYR A 281 9.83 30.06 27.21
N TYR A 282 10.84 30.73 26.68
CA TYR A 282 11.34 30.43 25.34
C TYR A 282 12.83 30.66 25.21
N VAL A 283 13.40 30.06 24.18
CA VAL A 283 14.78 30.27 23.72
C VAL A 283 14.74 30.56 22.22
N GLU A 284 15.54 31.53 21.79
CA GLU A 284 15.81 31.80 20.38
C GLU A 284 17.21 31.29 20.03
N LEU A 285 17.30 30.45 19.00
CA LEU A 285 18.54 29.84 18.52
C LEU A 285 18.84 30.30 17.10
N ASP A 286 20.11 30.46 16.77
CA ASP A 286 20.57 30.68 15.40
C ASP A 286 20.59 29.37 14.61
N ILE A 287 20.13 29.40 13.36
CA ILE A 287 20.35 28.28 12.43
C ILE A 287 21.83 28.31 12.01
N PRO A 288 22.62 27.26 12.34
CA PRO A 288 24.06 27.24 12.06
C PRO A 288 24.38 27.57 10.61
N GLU A 289 25.48 28.30 10.38
CA GLU A 289 25.89 28.67 9.02
C GLU A 289 26.13 27.42 8.16
N GLY A 290 25.59 27.42 6.94
CA GLY A 290 25.66 26.26 6.03
C GLY A 290 24.70 25.11 6.36
N ALA A 291 23.94 25.16 7.45
CA ALA A 291 22.94 24.14 7.75
C ALA A 291 21.73 24.23 6.80
N ALA A 292 21.32 23.08 6.27
CA ALA A 292 20.14 22.91 5.44
C ALA A 292 19.05 22.16 6.20
N ARG A 293 17.78 22.38 5.86
CA ARG A 293 16.67 21.65 6.46
C ARG A 293 16.60 20.22 5.92
N ALA A 294 16.24 19.27 6.77
CA ALA A 294 16.06 17.87 6.41
C ALA A 294 14.78 17.29 7.04
N SER A 295 14.28 16.20 6.46
CA SER A 295 13.15 15.43 6.98
C SER A 295 13.58 14.00 7.25
N PHE A 296 13.11 13.43 8.36
CA PHE A 296 13.42 12.03 8.72
C PHE A 296 12.99 11.08 7.59
N GLU A 297 11.77 11.26 7.09
CA GLU A 297 11.22 10.41 6.03
C GLU A 297 12.01 10.53 4.72
N ASP A 298 12.39 11.75 4.32
CA ASP A 298 13.16 11.96 3.09
C ASP A 298 14.54 11.32 3.19
N VAL A 299 15.22 11.44 4.33
CA VAL A 299 16.53 10.81 4.55
C VAL A 299 16.39 9.29 4.50
N MET A 300 15.41 8.74 5.21
CA MET A 300 15.16 7.29 5.20
C MET A 300 14.84 6.79 3.79
N GLN A 301 14.03 7.49 3.00
CA GLN A 301 13.62 6.99 1.68
C GLN A 301 14.65 7.26 0.58
N LYS A 302 15.33 8.41 0.60
CA LYS A 302 16.09 8.94 -0.55
C LYS A 302 17.61 9.00 -0.34
N GLN A 303 18.10 8.95 0.89
CA GLN A 303 19.52 9.20 1.22
C GLN A 303 20.15 8.03 2.01
N PRO A 304 20.34 6.86 1.39
CA PRO A 304 20.80 5.64 2.07
C PRO A 304 22.12 5.82 2.83
N GLU A 305 23.04 6.62 2.29
CA GLU A 305 24.35 6.92 2.88
C GLU A 305 24.27 7.70 4.20
N LYS A 306 23.17 8.41 4.46
CA LYS A 306 23.00 9.24 5.66
C LYS A 306 22.14 8.59 6.76
N ARG A 307 21.51 7.44 6.47
CA ARG A 307 20.63 6.72 7.41
C ARG A 307 21.34 6.36 8.73
N MET A 308 22.62 5.98 8.67
CA MET A 308 23.38 5.64 9.88
C MET A 308 23.51 6.83 10.84
N GLU A 309 23.83 8.01 10.32
CA GLU A 309 23.98 9.22 11.12
C GLU A 309 22.63 9.68 11.68
N LEU A 310 21.54 9.52 10.91
CA LEU A 310 20.19 9.81 11.38
C LEU A 310 19.78 8.90 12.54
N LEU A 311 20.03 7.59 12.43
CA LEU A 311 19.75 6.64 13.52
C LEU A 311 20.61 6.93 14.75
N LYS A 312 21.87 7.34 14.56
CA LYS A 312 22.74 7.76 15.66
C LYS A 312 22.15 8.94 16.42
N LEU A 313 21.61 9.94 15.73
CA LEU A 313 20.90 11.06 16.38
C LEU A 313 19.68 10.56 17.18
N PHE A 314 18.87 9.69 16.58
CA PHE A 314 17.69 9.10 17.23
C PHE A 314 18.05 8.37 18.54
N TYR A 315 19.04 7.48 18.50
CA TYR A 315 19.51 6.72 19.68
C TYR A 315 20.39 7.52 20.64
N SER A 316 20.75 8.76 20.29
CA SER A 316 21.35 9.72 21.22
C SER A 316 20.32 10.35 22.17
N GLY A 317 19.02 10.08 21.96
CA GLY A 317 17.92 10.52 22.81
C GLY A 317 16.94 11.47 22.12
N TYR A 318 17.29 11.99 20.94
CA TYR A 318 16.44 12.89 20.15
C TYR A 318 15.42 12.10 19.35
N LYS A 319 14.42 11.52 20.03
CA LYS A 319 13.44 10.62 19.40
C LYS A 319 12.28 11.35 18.70
N ASN A 320 12.00 12.59 19.09
CA ASN A 320 10.93 13.39 18.49
C ASN A 320 11.44 14.21 17.29
N ILE A 321 11.75 13.53 16.19
CA ILE A 321 12.38 14.12 14.99
C ILE A 321 11.69 13.73 13.67
N PHE A 322 10.51 13.11 13.72
CA PHE A 322 9.82 12.57 12.55
C PHE A 322 9.04 13.61 11.75
N GLY A 323 8.70 14.75 12.36
CA GLY A 323 7.98 15.82 11.68
C GLY A 323 8.78 16.47 10.56
N LYS A 324 8.07 17.07 9.61
CA LYS A 324 8.68 17.83 8.50
C LYS A 324 9.61 18.90 9.09
N TYR A 325 10.82 19.00 8.53
CA TYR A 325 11.86 19.97 8.92
C TYR A 325 12.25 20.01 10.40
N HIS A 326 12.02 18.94 11.17
CA HIS A 326 12.53 18.85 12.55
C HIS A 326 14.04 18.59 12.63
N LEU A 327 14.71 18.46 11.48
CA LEU A 327 16.13 18.18 11.38
C LEU A 327 16.84 19.28 10.59
N LEU A 328 18.06 19.58 11.02
CA LEU A 328 19.04 20.34 10.25
C LEU A 328 20.18 19.41 9.87
N GLU A 329 20.64 19.50 8.63
CA GLU A 329 21.84 18.85 8.14
C GLU A 329 22.96 19.87 8.00
N GLN A 330 24.13 19.58 8.58
CA GLN A 330 25.33 20.39 8.45
C GLN A 330 26.53 19.45 8.31
N GLU A 331 27.31 19.62 7.24
CA GLU A 331 28.53 18.82 6.98
C GLU A 331 28.30 17.29 7.06
N GLY A 332 27.13 16.82 6.60
CA GLY A 332 26.74 15.41 6.62
C GLY A 332 26.27 14.88 7.99
N LYS A 333 26.20 15.73 9.02
CA LYS A 333 25.63 15.40 10.34
C LYS A 333 24.24 15.97 10.50
N PHE A 334 23.41 15.26 11.25
CA PHE A 334 22.08 15.73 11.61
C PHE A 334 22.04 16.33 13.01
N LEU A 335 21.32 17.44 13.13
CA LEU A 335 20.99 18.11 14.38
C LEU A 335 19.46 18.16 14.51
N SER A 336 18.95 17.96 15.72
CA SER A 336 17.55 18.26 16.01
C SER A 336 17.36 19.77 16.00
N VAL A 337 16.31 20.26 15.34
CA VAL A 337 15.91 21.68 15.42
C VAL A 337 15.60 22.06 16.86
N ASN A 338 15.01 21.14 17.62
CA ASN A 338 14.83 21.28 19.05
C ASN A 338 15.91 20.49 19.81
N PRO A 339 16.98 21.13 20.31
CA PRO A 339 18.04 20.47 21.07
C PRO A 339 17.58 20.02 22.48
N PHE A 340 16.33 20.32 22.86
CA PHE A 340 15.73 19.86 24.12
C PHE A 340 14.76 18.69 23.93
N SER A 341 14.60 18.18 22.69
CA SER A 341 13.63 17.11 22.39
C SER A 341 13.98 15.76 23.03
N ASN A 342 15.17 15.62 23.62
CA ASN A 342 15.52 14.50 24.49
C ASN A 342 14.73 14.47 25.82
N LYS A 343 14.06 15.56 26.18
CA LYS A 343 13.16 15.67 27.34
C LYS A 343 11.69 15.46 26.97
N ASP A 344 11.39 15.29 25.67
CA ASP A 344 10.03 15.05 25.21
C ASP A 344 9.53 13.68 25.71
N ARG A 345 8.23 13.59 25.98
CA ARG A 345 7.61 12.34 26.47
C ARG A 345 7.08 11.48 25.32
N PHE A 346 6.75 12.13 24.20
CA PHE A 346 6.18 11.50 23.02
C PHE A 346 6.99 11.89 21.77
N ALA A 347 7.23 10.91 20.90
CA ALA A 347 7.61 11.14 19.52
C ALA A 347 6.34 11.27 18.68
N ILE A 348 6.28 12.33 17.87
CA ILE A 348 5.14 12.66 17.03
C ILE A 348 5.51 12.41 15.57
N ASP A 349 4.81 11.46 14.96
CA ASP A 349 4.77 11.24 13.51
C ASP A 349 3.37 11.66 13.02
N VAL A 350 3.23 12.14 11.79
CA VAL A 350 2.03 12.85 11.26
C VAL A 350 0.69 12.26 11.74
N MET A 351 0.57 10.93 11.79
CA MET A 351 -0.64 10.20 12.20
C MET A 351 -0.52 9.43 13.53
N ARG A 352 0.65 9.47 14.21
CA ARG A 352 0.94 8.64 15.39
C ARG A 352 1.62 9.43 16.50
N GLU A 353 1.11 9.26 17.71
CA GLU A 353 1.72 9.75 18.95
C GLU A 353 2.26 8.53 19.70
N VAL A 354 3.58 8.42 19.88
CA VAL A 354 4.21 7.24 20.49
C VAL A 354 5.06 7.65 21.68
N PRO A 355 4.90 7.04 22.88
CA PRO A 355 5.80 7.28 24.00
C PRO A 355 7.26 7.05 23.59
N VAL A 356 8.18 7.92 24.03
CA VAL A 356 9.61 7.87 23.66
C VAL A 356 10.25 6.51 23.97
N ASP A 357 9.83 5.83 25.04
CA ASP A 357 10.31 4.49 25.40
C ASP A 357 9.97 3.42 24.35
N THR A 358 8.93 3.65 23.57
CA THR A 358 8.43 2.74 22.51
C THR A 358 8.59 3.31 21.10
N ALA A 359 9.31 4.42 20.95
CA ALA A 359 9.44 5.14 19.68
C ALA A 359 10.12 4.31 18.57
N ASP A 360 10.85 3.25 18.90
CA ASP A 360 11.42 2.30 17.94
C ASP A 360 10.35 1.66 17.04
N ALA A 361 9.09 1.59 17.50
CA ALA A 361 7.94 1.16 16.69
C ALA A 361 7.72 2.05 15.45
N LEU A 362 8.15 3.31 15.47
CA LEU A 362 8.09 4.21 14.31
C LEU A 362 9.07 3.78 13.20
N LEU A 363 10.14 3.07 13.56
CA LEU A 363 11.16 2.56 12.62
C LEU A 363 10.74 1.26 11.92
N GLU A 364 9.66 0.60 12.37
CA GLU A 364 9.20 -0.69 11.82
C GLU A 364 8.94 -0.64 10.31
N ARG A 365 8.46 0.50 9.78
CA ARG A 365 8.23 0.70 8.34
C ARG A 365 9.51 0.81 7.51
N TYR A 366 10.66 0.92 8.16
CA TYR A 366 11.96 1.12 7.52
C TYR A 366 12.94 -0.04 7.75
N VAL A 367 12.54 -1.11 8.43
CA VAL A 367 13.46 -2.18 8.87
C VAL A 367 14.18 -2.88 7.72
N ASN A 368 13.54 -2.97 6.55
CA ASN A 368 14.14 -3.57 5.36
C ASN A 368 15.08 -2.64 4.60
N LEU A 369 15.13 -1.36 4.95
CA LEU A 369 16.03 -0.41 4.31
C LEU A 369 17.47 -0.67 4.73
N SER A 370 18.41 -0.48 3.82
CA SER A 370 19.82 -0.65 4.10
C SER A 370 20.36 0.60 4.81
N VAL A 371 20.85 0.46 6.04
CA VAL A 371 21.55 1.54 6.77
C VAL A 371 22.99 1.71 6.27
N LYS A 372 23.60 0.65 5.74
CA LYS A 372 24.92 0.67 5.11
C LYS A 372 24.91 -0.22 3.86
N ARG A 373 25.52 0.28 2.78
CA ARG A 373 25.73 -0.46 1.52
C ARG A 373 27.23 -0.49 1.23
N SER A 374 27.74 -1.63 0.79
CA SER A 374 29.12 -1.72 0.31
C SER A 374 29.27 -1.02 -1.03
N ALA A 375 30.38 -0.32 -1.20
CA ALA A 375 30.75 0.30 -2.48
C ALA A 375 31.37 -0.71 -3.47
N SER A 376 31.88 -1.83 -2.95
CA SER A 376 32.54 -2.86 -3.76
C SER A 376 31.59 -4.00 -4.11
N TRP A 377 30.73 -4.41 -3.17
CA TRP A 377 29.90 -5.61 -3.29
C TRP A 377 28.42 -5.28 -3.07
N ILE A 378 27.67 -5.07 -4.15
CA ILE A 378 26.33 -4.46 -4.14
C ILE A 378 25.27 -5.17 -3.26
N LEU A 379 25.42 -6.47 -3.03
CA LEU A 379 24.54 -7.25 -2.14
C LEU A 379 25.00 -7.26 -0.69
N ASN A 380 26.24 -6.85 -0.37
CA ASN A 380 26.70 -6.69 1.01
C ASN A 380 26.05 -5.44 1.61
N ARG A 381 24.93 -5.65 2.30
CA ARG A 381 24.11 -4.62 2.91
C ARG A 381 23.87 -4.93 4.38
N LEU A 382 23.73 -3.88 5.18
CA LEU A 382 23.29 -3.94 6.56
C LEU A 382 21.95 -3.22 6.67
N THR A 383 20.97 -3.85 7.31
CA THR A 383 19.61 -3.30 7.39
C THR A 383 19.43 -2.42 8.64
N VAL A 384 18.47 -1.50 8.57
CA VAL A 384 17.98 -0.73 9.73
C VAL A 384 17.46 -1.69 10.81
N GLY A 385 16.77 -2.76 10.39
CA GLY A 385 16.22 -3.77 11.31
C GLY A 385 17.27 -4.46 12.18
N THR A 386 18.48 -4.72 11.65
CA THR A 386 19.58 -5.26 12.46
C THR A 386 19.95 -4.28 13.58
N ILE A 387 20.17 -3.00 13.27
CA ILE A 387 20.55 -1.97 14.27
C ILE A 387 19.48 -1.86 15.36
N VAL A 388 18.21 -1.72 14.98
CA VAL A 388 17.09 -1.59 15.91
C VAL A 388 17.01 -2.81 16.84
N GLN A 389 17.21 -4.02 16.30
CA GLN A 389 17.12 -5.24 17.08
C GLN A 389 18.27 -5.38 18.10
N LEU A 390 19.49 -4.99 17.73
CA LEU A 390 20.64 -5.05 18.65
C LEU A 390 20.50 -4.03 19.79
N LEU A 391 20.08 -2.81 19.48
CA LEU A 391 19.88 -1.76 20.48
C LEU A 391 18.66 -2.02 21.37
N LYS A 392 17.68 -2.79 20.87
CA LYS A 392 16.58 -3.30 21.70
C LYS A 392 17.03 -4.35 22.72
N ILE A 393 18.07 -5.14 22.40
CA ILE A 393 18.63 -6.14 23.33
C ILE A 393 19.52 -5.45 24.37
N ASP A 394 20.44 -4.57 23.94
CA ASP A 394 21.30 -3.80 24.86
C ASP A 394 21.63 -2.41 24.29
N ASP A 395 20.92 -1.39 24.76
CA ASP A 395 21.04 0.00 24.31
C ASP A 395 22.35 0.67 24.74
N LYS A 396 23.04 0.14 25.76
CA LYS A 396 24.34 0.65 26.24
C LYS A 396 25.45 0.48 25.21
N THR A 397 25.25 -0.39 24.22
CA THR A 397 26.20 -0.67 23.14
C THR A 397 26.15 0.36 22.00
N LYS A 398 25.24 1.35 22.04
CA LYS A 398 25.02 2.31 20.94
C LYS A 398 26.30 2.96 20.40
N ASP A 399 27.21 3.39 21.26
CA ASP A 399 28.44 4.06 20.84
C ASP A 399 29.37 3.12 20.07
N LYS A 400 29.32 1.81 20.38
CA LYS A 400 30.07 0.77 19.67
C LYS A 400 29.41 0.39 18.35
N VAL A 401 28.08 0.31 18.32
CA VAL A 401 27.31 0.04 17.10
C VAL A 401 27.53 1.14 16.06
N PHE A 402 27.40 2.41 16.44
CA PHE A 402 27.56 3.55 15.53
C PHE A 402 29.01 3.96 15.29
N GLY A 403 29.95 3.51 16.13
CA GLY A 403 31.38 3.77 16.02
C GLY A 403 32.16 2.71 15.25
N LEU A 404 31.49 1.68 14.71
CA LEU A 404 32.14 0.58 14.01
C LEU A 404 32.64 1.01 12.63
N GLU A 405 33.91 0.78 12.35
CA GLU A 405 34.49 0.89 11.01
C GLU A 405 34.34 -0.44 10.27
N TYR A 406 33.77 -0.39 9.07
CA TYR A 406 33.50 -1.57 8.25
C TYR A 406 34.60 -1.75 7.20
N ASN A 407 35.01 -2.99 6.97
CA ASN A 407 35.91 -3.38 5.88
C ASN A 407 35.23 -4.34 4.89
N GLU A 408 35.91 -4.69 3.80
CA GLU A 408 35.38 -5.59 2.76
C GLU A 408 35.89 -7.04 2.90
N GLU A 409 36.22 -7.49 4.12
CA GLU A 409 36.72 -8.85 4.38
C GLU A 409 35.60 -9.85 4.72
N ASP A 410 34.45 -9.36 5.22
CA ASP A 410 33.25 -10.15 5.56
C ASP A 410 31.98 -9.30 5.35
N PHE A 411 30.79 -9.90 5.48
CA PHE A 411 29.53 -9.17 5.48
C PHE A 411 29.49 -8.10 6.57
N TYR A 412 28.97 -6.92 6.26
CA TYR A 412 28.79 -5.85 7.25
C TYR A 412 27.89 -6.27 8.41
N GLN A 413 26.88 -7.11 8.13
CA GLN A 413 26.05 -7.74 9.18
C GLN A 413 26.89 -8.58 10.13
N ASN A 414 27.76 -9.46 9.62
CA ASN A 414 28.60 -10.33 10.45
C ASN A 414 29.59 -9.52 11.30
N GLN A 415 30.24 -8.52 10.69
CA GLN A 415 31.13 -7.60 11.39
C GLN A 415 30.41 -6.89 12.55
N LEU A 416 29.20 -6.37 12.31
CA LEU A 416 28.41 -5.73 13.36
C LEU A 416 28.03 -6.70 14.48
N LEU A 417 27.51 -7.88 14.15
CA LEU A 417 27.07 -8.87 15.14
C LEU A 417 28.22 -9.28 16.09
N GLN A 418 29.41 -9.54 15.54
CA GLN A 418 30.58 -9.95 16.32
C GLN A 418 31.09 -8.80 17.21
N ASN A 419 31.24 -7.60 16.66
CA ASN A 419 31.70 -6.43 17.42
C ASN A 419 30.70 -6.03 18.51
N TRP A 420 29.40 -6.13 18.22
CA TRP A 420 28.36 -5.85 19.19
C TRP A 420 28.43 -6.83 20.37
N LEU A 421 28.48 -8.16 20.13
CA LEU A 421 28.58 -9.16 21.20
C LEU A 421 29.81 -8.96 22.10
N LEU A 422 30.95 -8.54 21.54
CA LEU A 422 32.16 -8.21 22.31
C LEU A 422 31.97 -7.01 23.25
N SER A 423 31.04 -6.11 22.92
CA SER A 423 30.77 -4.90 23.70
C SER A 423 29.68 -5.05 24.76
N VAL A 424 28.89 -6.12 24.69
CA VAL A 424 27.79 -6.38 25.64
C VAL A 424 28.32 -6.82 27.00
N HIS A 425 27.68 -6.36 28.07
CA HIS A 425 28.03 -6.74 29.44
C HIS A 425 27.64 -8.20 29.77
N ASP A 426 26.38 -8.59 29.55
CA ASP A 426 25.90 -9.96 29.70
C ASP A 426 25.83 -10.67 28.34
N ARG A 427 26.97 -11.21 27.91
CA ARG A 427 27.08 -11.84 26.59
C ARG A 427 26.17 -13.05 26.42
N ALA A 428 26.02 -13.88 27.46
CA ALA A 428 25.23 -15.11 27.37
C ALA A 428 23.73 -14.78 27.15
N SER A 429 23.17 -13.84 27.91
CA SER A 429 21.77 -13.43 27.71
C SER A 429 21.55 -12.78 26.35
N ALA A 430 22.43 -11.85 25.94
CA ALA A 430 22.31 -11.18 24.65
C ALA A 430 22.48 -12.13 23.46
N MET A 431 23.44 -13.06 23.54
CA MET A 431 23.65 -14.09 22.54
C MET A 431 22.42 -15.00 22.41
N ARG A 432 21.81 -15.40 23.53
CA ARG A 432 20.56 -16.18 23.54
C ARG A 432 19.43 -15.46 22.80
N GLU A 433 19.22 -14.17 23.07
CA GLU A 433 18.17 -13.38 22.41
C GLU A 433 18.44 -13.18 20.92
N LEU A 434 19.68 -12.81 20.56
CA LEU A 434 20.12 -12.65 19.18
C LEU A 434 19.90 -13.92 18.36
N LEU A 435 20.44 -15.06 18.82
CA LEU A 435 20.40 -16.31 18.08
C LEU A 435 18.96 -16.83 17.93
N ASN A 436 18.14 -16.71 18.98
CA ASN A 436 16.75 -17.12 18.91
C ASN A 436 15.95 -16.24 17.93
N SER A 437 16.16 -14.92 17.97
CA SER A 437 15.52 -14.00 17.00
C SER A 437 15.95 -14.31 15.57
N MET A 438 17.25 -14.53 15.34
CA MET A 438 17.80 -14.81 14.01
C MET A 438 17.32 -16.17 13.48
N TYR A 439 17.29 -17.21 14.32
CA TYR A 439 16.75 -18.53 13.93
C TYR A 439 15.29 -18.44 13.53
N MET A 440 14.45 -17.79 14.35
CA MET A 440 13.02 -17.69 14.09
C MET A 440 12.71 -16.96 12.79
N GLU A 441 13.50 -15.93 12.48
CA GLU A 441 13.35 -15.15 11.25
C GLU A 441 13.87 -15.92 10.02
N LEU A 442 15.01 -16.61 10.12
CA LEU A 442 15.68 -17.25 8.97
C LEU A 442 15.34 -18.73 8.76
N ARG A 443 14.56 -19.36 9.65
CA ARG A 443 14.23 -20.81 9.58
C ARG A 443 13.63 -21.27 8.25
N TYR A 444 13.07 -20.36 7.45
CA TYR A 444 12.57 -20.67 6.10
C TYR A 444 13.67 -21.06 5.11
N CYS A 445 14.94 -20.77 5.40
CA CYS A 445 16.07 -21.15 4.54
C CYS A 445 16.44 -22.64 4.65
N VAL A 446 15.93 -23.38 5.64
CA VAL A 446 16.23 -24.82 5.79
C VAL A 446 15.62 -25.61 4.64
N ARG A 447 16.45 -26.30 3.85
CA ARG A 447 15.97 -27.25 2.83
C ARG A 447 15.49 -28.54 3.49
N ARG A 448 14.19 -28.80 3.43
CA ARG A 448 13.60 -30.08 3.87
C ARG A 448 13.15 -30.88 2.65
N LYS A 449 13.30 -32.21 2.71
CA LYS A 449 12.78 -33.09 1.66
C LYS A 449 11.25 -32.91 1.61
N ASN A 450 10.69 -32.89 0.40
CA ASN A 450 9.28 -32.59 0.13
C ASN A 450 8.36 -33.62 0.80
N ASP A 451 8.04 -33.41 2.07
CA ASP A 451 7.18 -34.30 2.84
C ASP A 451 5.72 -33.83 2.78
N GLY A 452 5.28 -33.26 1.65
CA GLY A 452 3.87 -32.92 1.37
C GLY A 452 3.15 -32.02 2.39
N ASN A 453 3.84 -31.51 3.40
CA ASN A 453 3.22 -30.86 4.54
C ASN A 453 2.92 -29.38 4.21
N LYS A 454 1.63 -29.02 4.26
CA LYS A 454 1.19 -27.66 3.93
C LYS A 454 1.69 -26.63 4.94
N ASP A 455 1.87 -27.02 6.20
CA ASP A 455 2.25 -26.12 7.29
C ASP A 455 3.77 -25.87 7.41
N GLU A 456 4.56 -26.50 6.55
CA GLU A 456 6.01 -26.38 6.60
C GLU A 456 6.52 -25.03 6.05
N VAL A 457 7.38 -24.37 6.84
CA VAL A 457 8.05 -23.11 6.48
C VAL A 457 9.20 -23.40 5.50
N SER A 458 9.21 -22.76 4.33
CA SER A 458 10.27 -22.92 3.32
C SER A 458 10.49 -21.65 2.50
N ILE A 459 11.66 -21.55 1.85
CA ILE A 459 12.05 -20.43 1.00
C ILE A 459 11.06 -20.18 -0.14
N GLU A 460 10.41 -21.22 -0.67
CA GLU A 460 9.46 -21.06 -1.76
C GLU A 460 8.08 -20.58 -1.31
N LYS A 461 7.75 -20.81 -0.03
CA LYS A 461 6.52 -20.29 0.57
C LYS A 461 6.73 -18.94 1.24
N HIS A 462 7.98 -18.53 1.48
CA HIS A 462 8.31 -17.24 2.11
C HIS A 462 7.77 -16.06 1.31
N THR A 463 6.98 -15.23 1.96
CA THR A 463 6.45 -13.99 1.38
C THR A 463 7.40 -12.84 1.66
N VAL A 464 7.26 -11.75 0.91
CA VAL A 464 7.92 -10.50 1.28
C VAL A 464 7.38 -10.07 2.64
N CYS A 465 8.26 -9.81 3.60
CA CYS A 465 7.91 -9.38 4.97
C CYS A 465 8.99 -8.45 5.54
N ALA A 466 8.72 -7.86 6.70
CA ALA A 466 9.73 -7.19 7.50
C ALA A 466 10.84 -8.20 7.92
N GLN A 467 12.10 -7.85 7.67
CA GLN A 467 13.26 -8.69 7.87
C GLN A 467 14.43 -7.86 8.43
N LYS A 468 14.86 -8.24 9.63
CA LYS A 468 15.96 -7.65 10.37
C LYS A 468 17.29 -8.22 9.94
N TYR A 469 17.37 -9.52 9.66
CA TYR A 469 18.62 -10.19 9.31
C TYR A 469 18.56 -10.68 7.88
N LEU A 470 19.55 -10.31 7.06
CA LEU A 470 19.70 -10.90 5.74
C LEU A 470 20.24 -12.34 5.87
N PRO A 471 19.82 -13.28 4.99
CA PRO A 471 20.21 -14.69 5.02
C PRO A 471 21.63 -14.89 4.46
N PHE A 472 22.58 -14.24 5.11
CA PHE A 472 24.01 -14.37 4.85
C PHE A 472 24.62 -15.43 5.74
N TYR A 473 25.57 -16.17 5.18
CA TYR A 473 26.32 -17.16 5.92
C TYR A 473 27.08 -16.49 7.06
N LEU A 474 26.90 -17.01 8.27
CA LEU A 474 27.63 -16.64 9.46
C LEU A 474 28.33 -17.88 10.02
N GLU A 475 29.64 -17.78 10.22
CA GLU A 475 30.44 -18.84 10.81
C GLU A 475 30.13 -18.93 12.32
N LEU A 476 29.21 -19.83 12.69
CA LEU A 476 28.68 -19.93 14.06
C LEU A 476 29.74 -20.30 15.11
N SER A 477 30.83 -20.98 14.72
CA SER A 477 31.96 -21.28 15.61
C SER A 477 32.61 -19.99 16.15
N LYS A 478 32.69 -18.92 15.34
CA LYS A 478 33.19 -17.61 15.80
C LYS A 478 32.36 -17.05 16.95
N LEU A 479 31.04 -17.28 16.93
CA LEU A 479 30.17 -16.87 18.02
C LEU A 479 30.39 -17.75 19.27
N LEU A 480 30.56 -19.06 19.08
CA LEU A 480 30.85 -19.99 20.17
C LEU A 480 32.17 -19.66 20.88
N TYR A 481 33.21 -19.23 20.16
CA TYR A 481 34.47 -18.81 20.78
C TYR A 481 34.31 -17.59 21.71
N LEU A 482 33.27 -16.76 21.51
CA LEU A 482 32.97 -15.64 22.41
C LEU A 482 32.28 -16.08 23.71
N LEU A 483 31.72 -17.30 23.72
CA LEU A 483 31.06 -17.91 24.85
C LEU A 483 32.03 -18.75 25.68
N ASN A 484 32.93 -19.49 25.02
CA ASN A 484 33.87 -20.40 25.67
C ASN A 484 35.26 -20.30 25.02
N ASP A 485 36.26 -19.85 25.79
CA ASP A 485 37.63 -19.68 25.32
C ASP A 485 38.36 -21.03 25.10
N ASP A 486 37.94 -22.13 25.76
CA ASP A 486 38.58 -23.45 25.67
C ASP A 486 38.39 -24.14 24.31
N ILE A 487 37.45 -23.64 23.52
CA ILE A 487 37.18 -24.09 22.14
C ILE A 487 37.77 -23.13 21.09
N GLN A 488 38.43 -22.04 21.51
CA GLN A 488 38.97 -21.05 20.59
C GLN A 488 39.99 -21.68 19.62
N GLY A 489 39.79 -21.43 18.32
CA GLY A 489 40.67 -21.93 17.26
C GLY A 489 40.47 -23.40 16.88
N LYS A 490 39.55 -24.12 17.54
CA LYS A 490 39.20 -25.51 17.19
C LYS A 490 38.02 -25.55 16.24
N LYS A 491 38.02 -26.47 15.27
CA LYS A 491 36.82 -26.72 14.48
C LYS A 491 35.74 -27.38 15.35
N VAL A 492 34.63 -26.68 15.56
CA VAL A 492 33.52 -27.12 16.43
C VAL A 492 32.18 -27.16 15.71
N LEU A 493 31.31 -28.06 16.15
CA LEU A 493 29.91 -28.18 15.71
C LEU A 493 29.01 -28.44 16.91
N VAL A 494 27.76 -27.97 16.89
CA VAL A 494 26.74 -28.38 17.86
C VAL A 494 26.00 -29.59 17.32
N GLN A 495 25.81 -30.61 18.16
CA GLN A 495 25.08 -31.83 17.85
C GLN A 495 23.92 -32.04 18.82
N GLU A 496 22.86 -32.70 18.36
CA GLU A 496 21.83 -33.23 19.25
C GLU A 496 22.35 -34.49 19.99
N ALA A 497 22.10 -34.54 21.28
CA ALA A 497 22.54 -35.59 22.16
C ALA A 497 21.42 -35.99 23.14
N ALA A 498 21.63 -37.05 23.91
CA ALA A 498 20.71 -37.46 24.98
C ALA A 498 21.46 -37.71 26.29
N VAL A 499 20.83 -37.35 27.41
CA VAL A 499 21.38 -37.63 28.75
C VAL A 499 21.22 -39.11 29.08
N ASN A 500 22.34 -39.80 29.30
CA ASN A 500 22.38 -41.23 29.59
C ASN A 500 21.79 -41.52 30.99
N SER A 501 20.78 -42.40 31.03
CA SER A 501 20.08 -42.73 32.28
C SER A 501 20.82 -43.63 33.25
N LYS A 502 21.93 -44.23 32.83
CA LYS A 502 22.70 -45.20 33.63
C LYS A 502 24.03 -44.64 34.11
N THR A 503 24.71 -43.83 33.30
CA THR A 503 26.08 -43.38 33.57
C THR A 503 26.19 -41.89 33.87
N LYS A 504 25.09 -41.13 33.86
CA LYS A 504 25.09 -39.65 33.84
C LYS A 504 25.97 -39.03 32.73
N GLY A 505 26.35 -39.80 31.71
CA GLY A 505 27.08 -39.31 30.53
C GLY A 505 26.17 -38.76 29.44
N ILE A 506 26.77 -38.35 28.32
CA ILE A 506 26.07 -37.85 27.13
C ILE A 506 26.16 -38.90 26.01
N ILE A 507 25.05 -39.11 25.30
CA ILE A 507 24.96 -39.98 24.11
C ILE A 507 24.86 -39.10 22.87
N LEU A 508 25.88 -39.12 22.01
CA LEU A 508 25.88 -38.37 20.75
C LEU A 508 25.04 -39.11 19.71
N LEU A 509 23.89 -38.54 19.33
CA LEU A 509 22.90 -39.24 18.50
C LEU A 509 23.27 -39.26 17.01
N GLU A 510 24.15 -38.36 16.58
CA GLU A 510 24.52 -38.16 15.17
C GLU A 510 25.75 -38.98 14.73
N GLU A 511 26.45 -39.64 15.65
CA GLU A 511 27.62 -40.48 15.33
C GLU A 511 27.24 -41.93 14.97
N ASN A 512 28.00 -42.54 14.05
CA ASN A 512 27.84 -43.95 13.68
C ASN A 512 29.19 -44.71 13.78
N PRO A 513 29.37 -45.62 14.78
CA PRO A 513 28.40 -45.98 15.81
C PRO A 513 28.17 -44.85 16.84
N VAL A 514 26.99 -44.85 17.47
CA VAL A 514 26.62 -43.91 18.54
C VAL A 514 27.65 -43.95 19.66
N ARG A 515 28.26 -42.80 19.97
CA ARG A 515 29.27 -42.65 21.01
C ARG A 515 28.65 -42.18 22.32
N THR A 516 29.09 -42.80 23.42
CA THR A 516 28.75 -42.36 24.78
C THR A 516 30.00 -41.73 25.40
N VAL A 517 29.86 -40.50 25.90
CA VAL A 517 30.91 -39.76 26.60
C VAL A 517 30.56 -39.73 28.09
N ASN A 518 31.48 -40.19 28.93
CA ASN A 518 31.25 -40.21 30.38
C ASN A 518 31.32 -38.79 30.96
N GLU A 519 30.68 -38.58 32.11
CA GLU A 519 30.67 -37.26 32.77
C GLU A 519 32.09 -36.70 33.02
N THR A 520 33.04 -37.56 33.38
CA THR A 520 34.46 -37.20 33.64
C THR A 520 35.26 -36.86 32.38
N GLU A 521 34.72 -37.14 31.19
CA GLU A 521 35.36 -36.91 29.88
C GLU A 521 34.84 -35.63 29.20
N ILE A 522 33.89 -34.93 29.83
CA ILE A 522 33.36 -33.65 29.36
C ILE A 522 34.36 -32.56 29.71
N ALA A 523 34.89 -31.88 28.69
CA ALA A 523 36.02 -30.99 28.84
C ALA A 523 35.70 -29.72 29.65
N VAL A 524 34.47 -29.19 29.54
CA VAL A 524 33.99 -28.00 30.26
C VAL A 524 32.50 -28.13 30.59
N GLN A 525 32.11 -27.77 31.81
CA GLN A 525 30.71 -27.70 32.28
C GLN A 525 30.41 -26.30 32.82
N HIS A 526 29.76 -25.44 32.01
CA HIS A 526 29.20 -24.17 32.50
C HIS A 526 27.72 -24.27 32.86
N ALA A 527 27.02 -25.30 32.35
CA ALA A 527 25.70 -25.73 32.81
C ALA A 527 25.84 -27.06 33.57
N GLY A 528 25.23 -27.19 34.75
CA GLY A 528 25.29 -28.42 35.54
C GLY A 528 24.56 -29.55 34.82
N LEU A 529 25.22 -30.69 34.59
CA LEU A 529 24.58 -31.86 33.98
C LEU A 529 23.36 -32.35 34.78
N ASP A 530 23.36 -32.09 36.10
CA ASP A 530 22.26 -32.36 37.01
C ASP A 530 21.00 -31.52 36.76
N GLU A 531 21.10 -30.41 36.01
CA GLU A 531 19.94 -29.57 35.62
C GLU A 531 19.18 -30.16 34.41
N LEU A 532 19.80 -31.11 33.69
CA LEU A 532 19.20 -31.76 32.54
C LEU A 532 18.43 -33.01 32.94
N LYS A 533 17.21 -33.15 32.43
CA LYS A 533 16.39 -34.33 32.73
C LYS A 533 16.88 -35.53 31.95
N THR A 534 17.05 -36.63 32.68
CA THR A 534 17.47 -37.91 32.14
C THR A 534 16.55 -38.39 31.01
N GLY A 535 17.13 -38.82 29.88
CA GLY A 535 16.37 -39.27 28.71
C GLY A 535 15.73 -38.17 27.84
N GLN A 536 15.92 -36.89 28.16
CA GLN A 536 15.58 -35.80 27.24
C GLN A 536 16.71 -35.52 26.26
N SER A 537 16.37 -34.96 25.09
CA SER A 537 17.38 -34.42 24.17
C SER A 537 18.04 -33.18 24.77
N CYS A 538 19.35 -33.11 24.61
CA CYS A 538 20.20 -31.97 24.92
C CYS A 538 21.07 -31.65 23.70
N TYR A 539 21.81 -30.54 23.77
CA TYR A 539 22.69 -30.09 22.71
C TYR A 539 24.08 -29.87 23.30
N VAL A 540 25.10 -30.25 22.54
CA VAL A 540 26.50 -30.22 22.98
C VAL A 540 27.41 -29.75 21.87
N ILE A 541 28.51 -29.12 22.23
CA ILE A 541 29.56 -28.75 21.28
C ILE A 541 30.53 -29.92 21.19
N VAL A 542 30.87 -30.33 19.97
CA VAL A 542 31.88 -31.35 19.68
C VAL A 542 32.99 -30.73 18.84
N ASP A 543 34.24 -30.87 19.28
CA ASP A 543 35.41 -30.42 18.52
C ASP A 543 35.94 -31.51 17.57
N GLU A 544 36.95 -31.15 16.77
CA GLU A 544 37.57 -32.05 15.79
C GLU A 544 38.33 -33.24 16.42
N ASP A 545 38.75 -33.12 17.68
CA ASP A 545 39.37 -34.19 18.46
C ASP A 545 38.31 -35.09 19.14
N GLY A 546 37.03 -34.73 19.00
CA GLY A 546 35.90 -35.44 19.59
C GLY A 546 35.72 -35.16 21.08
N ASN A 547 36.24 -34.06 21.62
CA ASN A 547 35.92 -33.59 22.97
C ASN A 547 34.53 -32.97 22.98
N VAL A 548 33.83 -33.11 24.12
CA VAL A 548 32.46 -32.63 24.30
C VAL A 548 32.43 -31.51 25.34
N TYR A 549 31.73 -30.43 25.01
CA TYR A 549 31.55 -29.25 25.86
C TYR A 549 30.06 -28.97 26.10
N LEU A 550 29.71 -28.62 27.34
CA LEU A 550 28.34 -28.34 27.75
C LEU A 550 28.16 -26.87 28.13
N GLU A 551 27.25 -26.20 27.43
CA GLU A 551 26.90 -24.78 27.59
C GLU A 551 25.38 -24.59 27.77
N ASP A 552 24.94 -23.32 27.85
CA ASP A 552 23.52 -22.95 27.90
C ASP A 552 22.74 -23.62 26.76
N GLN A 553 21.77 -24.46 27.14
CA GLN A 553 21.01 -25.28 26.20
C GLN A 553 20.12 -24.48 25.25
N LYS A 554 19.69 -23.27 25.63
CA LYS A 554 18.91 -22.41 24.74
C LYS A 554 19.80 -21.85 23.64
N ILE A 555 21.03 -21.46 23.98
CA ILE A 555 22.05 -21.03 23.02
C ILE A 555 22.39 -22.17 22.07
N LEU A 556 22.77 -23.34 22.60
CA LEU A 556 23.16 -24.48 21.79
C LEU A 556 22.02 -24.98 20.88
N LYS A 557 20.78 -25.02 21.37
CA LYS A 557 19.61 -25.35 20.55
C LYS A 557 19.41 -24.37 19.39
N ALA A 558 19.60 -23.07 19.63
CA ALA A 558 19.47 -22.06 18.57
C ALA A 558 20.60 -22.20 17.54
N ILE A 559 21.84 -22.46 17.98
CA ILE A 559 22.99 -22.70 17.09
C ILE A 559 22.77 -23.96 16.26
N TYR A 560 22.29 -25.05 16.85
CA TYR A 560 21.94 -26.27 16.13
C TYR A 560 20.95 -26.01 14.99
N GLY A 561 19.86 -25.29 15.28
CA GLY A 561 18.88 -24.90 14.26
C GLY A 561 19.48 -23.97 13.20
N LEU A 562 20.35 -23.03 13.60
CA LEU A 562 21.05 -22.12 12.69
C LEU A 562 22.08 -22.83 11.82
N GLN A 563 22.73 -23.91 12.26
CA GLN A 563 23.66 -24.67 11.41
C GLN A 563 22.95 -25.13 10.12
N MET A 564 21.74 -25.68 10.25
CA MET A 564 20.91 -26.09 9.11
C MET A 564 20.48 -24.92 8.21
N VAL A 565 20.26 -23.74 8.81
CA VAL A 565 19.94 -22.50 8.08
C VAL A 565 21.15 -22.02 7.30
N MET A 566 22.32 -21.97 7.94
CA MET A 566 23.56 -21.41 7.37
C MET A 566 24.06 -22.23 6.18
N GLU A 567 23.86 -23.55 6.16
CA GLU A 567 24.15 -24.41 5.00
C GLU A 567 23.49 -23.93 3.69
N ASN A 568 22.39 -23.19 3.79
CA ASN A 568 21.61 -22.72 2.64
C ASN A 568 21.71 -21.20 2.42
N CYS A 569 22.35 -20.47 3.33
CA CYS A 569 22.52 -19.02 3.24
C CYS A 569 23.62 -18.63 2.24
N LEU A 570 23.63 -17.37 1.80
CA LEU A 570 24.62 -16.91 0.83
C LEU A 570 25.99 -16.69 1.47
N HIS A 571 27.01 -17.33 0.92
CA HIS A 571 28.41 -17.10 1.30
C HIS A 571 28.95 -15.79 0.74
N TYR A 572 29.86 -15.18 1.49
CA TYR A 572 30.50 -13.91 1.13
C TYR A 572 31.22 -13.98 -0.22
N ASP A 573 31.95 -15.06 -0.47
CA ASP A 573 32.66 -15.27 -1.73
C ASP A 573 31.72 -15.46 -2.93
N THR A 574 30.48 -15.93 -2.71
CA THR A 574 29.46 -15.96 -3.77
C THR A 574 28.97 -14.54 -4.10
N VAL A 575 28.77 -13.71 -3.07
CA VAL A 575 28.28 -12.33 -3.22
C VAL A 575 29.29 -11.42 -3.93
N LYS A 576 30.59 -11.59 -3.67
CA LYS A 576 31.67 -10.84 -4.35
C LYS A 576 31.68 -11.01 -5.87
N GLU A 577 31.19 -12.14 -6.37
CA GLU A 577 31.15 -12.42 -7.80
C GLU A 577 29.99 -11.70 -8.52
N VAL A 578 29.10 -11.03 -7.78
CA VAL A 578 28.01 -10.21 -8.34
C VAL A 578 28.52 -8.80 -8.63
N ASP A 579 29.01 -8.58 -9.85
CA ASP A 579 29.45 -7.27 -10.32
C ASP A 579 28.27 -6.28 -10.51
N GLU A 580 28.58 -4.98 -10.39
CA GLU A 580 27.62 -3.89 -10.57
C GLU A 580 26.85 -3.98 -11.89
N GLY A 581 27.54 -4.26 -13.01
CA GLY A 581 26.89 -4.40 -14.32
C GLY A 581 25.95 -5.61 -14.41
N SER A 582 26.21 -6.70 -13.67
CA SER A 582 25.26 -7.83 -13.55
C SER A 582 24.03 -7.44 -12.74
N TYR A 583 24.25 -6.76 -11.62
CA TYR A 583 23.17 -6.30 -10.76
C TYR A 583 22.27 -5.29 -11.48
N ASP A 584 22.85 -4.29 -12.14
CA ASP A 584 22.09 -3.28 -12.88
C ASP A 584 21.23 -3.90 -13.98
N TRP A 585 21.77 -4.87 -14.72
CA TRP A 585 20.98 -5.58 -15.73
C TRP A 585 19.79 -6.35 -15.13
N ILE A 586 20.01 -7.01 -13.99
CA ILE A 586 18.94 -7.72 -13.27
C ILE A 586 17.91 -6.72 -12.75
N LYS A 587 18.37 -5.61 -12.16
CA LYS A 587 17.55 -4.51 -11.64
C LYS A 587 16.67 -3.95 -12.74
N ASP A 588 17.22 -3.61 -13.89
CA ASP A 588 16.48 -3.08 -15.05
C ASP A 588 15.43 -4.09 -15.53
N GLY A 589 15.77 -5.38 -15.59
CA GLY A 589 14.81 -6.43 -15.91
C GLY A 589 13.66 -6.53 -14.89
N ILE A 590 13.93 -6.39 -13.59
CA ILE A 590 12.89 -6.45 -12.55
C ILE A 590 12.04 -5.17 -12.55
N MET A 591 12.63 -4.02 -12.89
CA MET A 591 11.93 -2.74 -13.02
C MET A 591 10.83 -2.78 -14.08
N LEU A 592 10.99 -3.59 -15.14
CA LEU A 592 9.94 -3.87 -16.14
C LEU A 592 8.68 -4.53 -15.55
N HIS A 593 8.76 -5.04 -14.32
CA HIS A 593 7.66 -5.65 -13.58
C HIS A 593 7.33 -4.93 -12.27
N LYS A 594 7.86 -3.72 -12.05
CA LYS A 594 7.69 -2.95 -10.80
C LYS A 594 6.24 -2.87 -10.35
N ASP A 595 5.35 -2.40 -11.23
CA ASP A 595 3.96 -2.09 -10.89
C ASP A 595 3.25 -3.34 -10.33
N GLY A 596 3.32 -4.48 -11.03
CA GLY A 596 2.68 -5.72 -10.57
C GLY A 596 3.34 -6.35 -9.33
N LEU A 597 4.65 -6.15 -9.13
CA LEU A 597 5.37 -6.63 -7.94
C LEU A 597 5.08 -5.77 -6.70
N SER A 598 4.78 -4.48 -6.88
CA SER A 598 4.44 -3.54 -5.82
C SER A 598 2.97 -3.66 -5.41
N GLU A 599 2.03 -3.68 -6.36
CA GLU A 599 0.58 -3.73 -6.09
C GLU A 599 0.14 -4.97 -5.28
N SER A 600 0.89 -6.07 -5.39
CA SER A 600 0.53 -7.34 -4.76
C SER A 600 0.99 -7.47 -3.31
N ILE A 601 1.79 -6.51 -2.80
CA ILE A 601 2.24 -6.48 -1.41
C ILE A 601 1.33 -5.52 -0.64
N THR A 602 0.43 -6.05 0.17
CA THR A 602 -0.58 -5.26 0.89
C THR A 602 -0.05 -4.57 2.15
N GLU A 603 1.05 -5.08 2.70
CA GLU A 603 1.72 -4.50 3.86
C GLU A 603 2.80 -3.50 3.40
N ASN A 604 2.85 -2.31 4.02
CA ASN A 604 3.83 -1.26 3.70
C ASN A 604 5.24 -1.64 4.21
N ILE A 605 5.80 -2.71 3.66
CA ILE A 605 7.07 -3.35 4.05
C ILE A 605 8.27 -2.62 3.42
N PHE A 606 8.06 -2.03 2.24
CA PHE A 606 9.01 -1.16 1.56
C PHE A 606 8.29 0.15 1.22
N PRO A 607 8.83 1.31 1.63
CA PRO A 607 8.31 2.59 1.17
C PRO A 607 8.31 2.69 -0.36
N GLU A 608 7.35 3.42 -0.93
CA GLU A 608 7.10 3.52 -2.38
C GLU A 608 8.35 3.90 -3.20
N ASN A 609 9.19 4.77 -2.64
CA ASN A 609 10.43 5.25 -3.27
C ASN A 609 11.65 4.34 -3.05
N CYS A 610 11.48 3.18 -2.42
CA CYS A 610 12.58 2.29 -2.02
C CYS A 610 12.58 0.93 -2.74
N PHE A 611 12.04 0.86 -3.97
CA PHE A 611 11.91 -0.40 -4.71
C PHE A 611 13.25 -1.12 -4.98
N GLU A 612 14.37 -0.38 -5.04
CA GLU A 612 15.72 -0.98 -5.14
C GLU A 612 16.04 -1.92 -3.97
N GLU A 613 15.56 -1.60 -2.75
CA GLU A 613 15.76 -2.47 -1.58
C GLU A 613 14.94 -3.76 -1.72
N GLN A 614 13.73 -3.67 -2.29
CA GLN A 614 12.93 -4.83 -2.63
C GLN A 614 13.59 -5.70 -3.72
N ILE A 615 14.24 -5.07 -4.72
CA ILE A 615 15.01 -5.80 -5.74
C ILE A 615 16.14 -6.60 -5.10
N CYS A 616 16.94 -5.95 -4.23
CA CYS A 616 18.04 -6.61 -3.53
C CYS A 616 17.52 -7.76 -2.64
N TYR A 617 16.45 -7.50 -1.88
CA TYR A 617 15.78 -8.50 -1.06
C TYR A 617 15.39 -9.72 -1.90
N ARG A 618 14.67 -9.52 -3.00
CA ARG A 618 14.19 -10.62 -3.85
C ARG A 618 15.32 -11.37 -4.52
N LEU A 619 16.37 -10.67 -4.96
CA LEU A 619 17.54 -11.29 -5.57
C LEU A 619 18.27 -12.22 -4.59
N ILE A 620 18.51 -11.78 -3.35
CA ILE A 620 19.13 -12.60 -2.30
C ILE A 620 18.31 -13.89 -2.07
N HIS A 621 16.99 -13.76 -1.89
CA HIS A 621 16.10 -14.91 -1.71
C HIS A 621 16.08 -15.83 -2.93
N ASN A 622 16.11 -15.25 -4.12
CA ASN A 622 16.11 -16.01 -5.36
C ASN A 622 17.40 -16.82 -5.55
N MET A 623 18.55 -16.25 -5.18
CA MET A 623 19.85 -16.94 -5.22
C MET A 623 19.87 -18.13 -4.25
N ILE A 624 19.30 -17.98 -3.04
CA ILE A 624 19.15 -19.07 -2.08
C ILE A 624 18.25 -20.18 -2.62
N TYR A 625 17.07 -19.80 -3.13
CA TYR A 625 16.14 -20.73 -3.76
C TYR A 625 16.79 -21.50 -4.92
N SER A 626 17.56 -20.81 -5.75
CA SER A 626 18.26 -21.39 -6.90
C SER A 626 19.53 -22.17 -6.52
N GLY A 627 19.92 -22.21 -5.23
CA GLY A 627 21.12 -22.90 -4.78
C GLY A 627 22.40 -22.31 -5.36
N ILE A 628 22.49 -20.98 -5.39
CA ILE A 628 23.66 -20.30 -5.94
C ILE A 628 24.82 -20.32 -4.94
N HIS A 629 25.98 -20.72 -5.44
CA HIS A 629 27.25 -20.76 -4.72
C HIS A 629 28.39 -20.31 -5.65
N THR A 630 29.61 -20.17 -5.13
CA THR A 630 30.79 -19.67 -5.88
C THR A 630 31.05 -20.42 -7.19
N GLY A 631 30.65 -21.70 -7.27
CA GLY A 631 30.85 -22.55 -8.45
C GLY A 631 29.87 -22.30 -9.61
N ASN A 632 28.68 -21.73 -9.37
CA ASN A 632 27.64 -21.55 -10.40
C ASN A 632 27.11 -20.11 -10.52
N VAL A 633 27.54 -19.18 -9.65
CA VAL A 633 27.09 -17.78 -9.67
C VAL A 633 27.34 -17.08 -11.01
N LYS A 634 28.48 -17.34 -11.66
CA LYS A 634 28.79 -16.77 -12.99
C LYS A 634 27.81 -17.23 -14.06
N ASP A 635 27.35 -18.48 -13.99
CA ASP A 635 26.35 -19.00 -14.91
C ASP A 635 24.98 -18.38 -14.63
N TYR A 636 24.60 -18.26 -13.36
CA TYR A 636 23.38 -17.57 -12.93
C TYR A 636 23.32 -16.14 -13.47
N LEU A 637 24.36 -15.32 -13.26
CA LEU A 637 24.40 -13.94 -13.75
C LEU A 637 24.36 -13.85 -15.29
N LYS A 638 25.06 -14.76 -16.00
CA LYS A 638 25.03 -14.84 -17.46
C LYS A 638 23.64 -15.14 -18.02
N ILE A 639 22.81 -15.90 -17.30
CA ILE A 639 21.42 -16.16 -17.73
C ILE A 639 20.71 -14.82 -17.88
N PHE A 640 20.71 -13.96 -16.86
CA PHE A 640 20.05 -12.66 -16.90
C PHE A 640 20.68 -11.72 -17.93
N LYS A 641 22.01 -11.54 -17.92
CA LYS A 641 22.74 -10.64 -18.83
C LYS A 641 22.53 -10.94 -20.32
N LYS A 642 22.20 -12.18 -20.68
CA LYS A 642 21.98 -12.59 -22.08
C LYS A 642 20.51 -12.49 -22.51
N HIS A 643 19.58 -12.16 -21.61
CA HIS A 643 18.21 -11.82 -22.02
C HIS A 643 18.18 -10.42 -22.60
N GLN A 644 17.40 -10.24 -23.67
CA GLN A 644 17.07 -8.91 -24.16
C GLN A 644 15.91 -8.33 -23.34
N LEU A 645 16.07 -7.10 -22.86
CA LEU A 645 15.01 -6.37 -22.15
C LEU A 645 14.11 -5.69 -23.19
N LEU A 646 12.80 -5.91 -23.09
CA LEU A 646 11.78 -5.29 -23.95
C LEU A 646 10.98 -4.28 -23.12
N ASP A 647 11.36 -3.02 -23.25
CA ASP A 647 10.74 -1.86 -22.59
C ASP A 647 9.86 -1.09 -23.59
N PHE A 648 8.72 -0.56 -23.15
CA PHE A 648 7.78 0.14 -24.04
C PHE A 648 7.72 1.65 -23.77
N HIS A 649 8.64 2.23 -23.00
CA HIS A 649 8.61 3.66 -22.65
C HIS A 649 8.50 4.59 -23.88
N ASP A 650 9.25 4.28 -24.94
CA ASP A 650 9.33 5.09 -26.15
C ASP A 650 8.32 4.69 -27.25
N ILE A 651 7.38 3.78 -26.97
CA ILE A 651 6.40 3.32 -27.98
C ILE A 651 5.56 4.45 -28.57
N ARG A 652 5.32 5.52 -27.81
CA ARG A 652 4.64 6.73 -28.28
C ARG A 652 5.36 7.45 -29.44
N ASN A 653 6.65 7.16 -29.66
CA ASN A 653 7.44 7.73 -30.74
C ASN A 653 7.33 6.92 -32.04
N ASP A 654 6.78 5.71 -31.98
CA ASP A 654 6.55 4.88 -33.16
C ASP A 654 5.44 5.45 -34.05
N GLU A 655 5.67 5.48 -35.37
CA GLU A 655 4.77 6.10 -36.34
C GLU A 655 3.36 5.47 -36.35
N TYR A 656 3.27 4.15 -36.19
CA TYR A 656 2.00 3.45 -36.19
C TYR A 656 1.28 3.58 -34.84
N PHE A 657 2.00 3.52 -33.72
CA PHE A 657 1.40 3.70 -32.39
C PHE A 657 1.03 5.14 -32.03
N GLN A 658 1.51 6.13 -32.80
CA GLN A 658 1.03 7.51 -32.72
C GLN A 658 -0.41 7.69 -33.19
N MET A 659 -0.93 6.76 -33.99
CA MET A 659 -2.32 6.72 -34.46
C MET A 659 -2.79 8.05 -35.10
N LYS A 660 -1.93 8.66 -35.94
CA LYS A 660 -2.16 10.02 -36.48
C LYS A 660 -3.01 10.06 -37.75
N ASP A 661 -3.12 8.95 -38.48
CA ASP A 661 -3.83 8.96 -39.77
C ASP A 661 -5.34 8.79 -39.58
N ALA A 662 -6.09 9.80 -40.02
CA ALA A 662 -7.55 9.84 -39.92
C ALA A 662 -8.27 8.89 -40.91
N GLU A 663 -7.57 8.36 -41.93
CA GLU A 663 -8.12 7.34 -42.85
C GLU A 663 -7.74 5.91 -42.45
N THR A 664 -7.03 5.72 -41.32
CA THR A 664 -6.56 4.43 -40.82
C THR A 664 -7.37 3.94 -39.63
N LEU A 665 -7.87 2.69 -39.71
CA LEU A 665 -8.37 1.97 -38.54
C LEU A 665 -7.22 1.17 -37.90
N TYR A 666 -6.82 1.58 -36.69
CA TYR A 666 -5.83 0.87 -35.88
C TYR A 666 -6.50 -0.23 -35.07
N VAL A 667 -6.00 -1.46 -35.19
CA VAL A 667 -6.61 -2.66 -34.61
C VAL A 667 -5.65 -3.31 -33.62
N PRO A 668 -5.94 -3.31 -32.31
CA PRO A 668 -5.08 -3.94 -31.33
C PRO A 668 -5.18 -5.46 -31.41
N LYS A 669 -4.10 -6.15 -31.04
CA LYS A 669 -4.04 -7.61 -31.02
C LYS A 669 -5.13 -8.30 -30.20
N ASP A 670 -5.40 -7.78 -29.02
CA ASP A 670 -6.42 -8.26 -28.11
C ASP A 670 -7.27 -7.06 -27.64
N SER A 671 -8.52 -7.30 -27.28
CA SER A 671 -9.41 -6.32 -26.66
C SER A 671 -8.87 -5.82 -25.32
N PHE A 672 -9.34 -4.63 -24.93
CA PHE A 672 -8.94 -4.04 -23.65
C PHE A 672 -9.33 -4.93 -22.44
N SER A 673 -10.50 -5.56 -22.50
CA SER A 673 -11.02 -6.44 -21.45
C SER A 673 -10.31 -7.80 -21.34
N ALA A 674 -9.36 -8.09 -22.26
CA ALA A 674 -8.58 -9.32 -22.23
C ALA A 674 -7.37 -9.26 -21.28
N ASP A 675 -7.14 -8.13 -20.58
CA ASP A 675 -5.97 -7.88 -19.71
C ASP A 675 -4.64 -8.20 -20.42
N SER A 676 -4.54 -7.79 -21.69
CA SER A 676 -3.36 -8.03 -22.52
C SER A 676 -2.24 -7.06 -22.17
N THR A 677 -0.99 -7.44 -22.48
CA THR A 677 0.15 -6.52 -22.32
C THR A 677 -0.02 -5.25 -23.16
N LEU A 678 -0.61 -5.35 -24.36
CA LEU A 678 -0.86 -4.17 -25.17
C LEU A 678 -1.87 -3.23 -24.49
N GLY A 679 -2.84 -3.75 -23.75
CA GLY A 679 -3.73 -2.96 -22.90
C GLY A 679 -2.99 -2.23 -21.78
N SER A 680 -2.05 -2.90 -21.10
CA SER A 680 -1.19 -2.26 -20.09
C SER A 680 -0.29 -1.18 -20.69
N ILE A 681 0.34 -1.45 -21.85
CA ILE A 681 1.13 -0.48 -22.61
C ILE A 681 0.26 0.73 -23.00
N PHE A 682 -0.96 0.49 -23.47
CA PHE A 682 -1.87 1.57 -23.84
C PHE A 682 -2.18 2.48 -22.66
N LEU A 683 -2.54 1.91 -21.49
CA LEU A 683 -2.82 2.68 -20.28
C LEU A 683 -1.63 3.50 -19.80
N LYS A 684 -0.42 2.92 -19.84
CA LYS A 684 0.78 3.55 -19.29
C LYS A 684 1.38 4.60 -20.23
N TYR A 685 1.45 4.32 -21.54
CA TYR A 685 2.25 5.10 -22.49
C TYR A 685 1.47 5.79 -23.61
N LEU A 686 0.34 5.24 -24.05
CA LEU A 686 -0.37 5.74 -25.25
C LEU A 686 -1.63 6.56 -24.93
N LYS A 687 -2.27 6.32 -23.77
CA LYS A 687 -3.48 7.03 -23.38
C LYS A 687 -3.19 8.51 -23.12
N LYS A 688 -3.85 9.40 -23.86
CA LYS A 688 -3.74 10.86 -23.71
C LYS A 688 -4.34 11.28 -22.35
N LYS A 689 -3.66 12.17 -21.62
CA LYS A 689 -4.06 12.63 -20.28
C LYS A 689 -5.27 13.59 -20.27
N ALA A 690 -5.69 14.13 -21.42
CA ALA A 690 -6.74 15.14 -21.52
C ALA A 690 -8.06 14.53 -22.04
N GLY A 691 -9.06 14.41 -21.16
CA GLY A 691 -10.44 14.04 -21.51
C GLY A 691 -10.88 12.66 -21.02
N ARG A 692 -12.08 12.57 -20.42
CA ARG A 692 -12.66 11.32 -19.89
C ARG A 692 -12.97 10.26 -20.96
N ASP A 693 -12.95 10.60 -22.26
CA ASP A 693 -13.57 9.79 -23.32
C ASP A 693 -12.67 9.39 -24.52
N GLN A 694 -11.35 9.59 -24.49
CA GLN A 694 -10.50 9.22 -25.64
C GLN A 694 -9.87 7.82 -25.48
N PHE A 695 -10.67 6.77 -25.71
CA PHE A 695 -10.22 5.37 -25.83
C PHE A 695 -9.98 4.96 -27.30
N GLU A 696 -9.44 5.87 -28.13
CA GLU A 696 -9.42 5.80 -29.61
C GLU A 696 -8.99 4.44 -30.20
N LEU A 697 -8.02 3.72 -29.59
CA LEU A 697 -7.57 2.39 -30.06
C LEU A 697 -8.61 1.28 -29.86
N TYR A 698 -9.40 1.35 -28.79
CA TYR A 698 -10.35 0.30 -28.41
C TYR A 698 -11.81 0.71 -28.67
N GLU A 699 -12.10 2.00 -28.64
CA GLU A 699 -13.43 2.59 -28.88
C GLU A 699 -13.35 3.69 -29.96
N PRO A 700 -12.96 3.34 -31.20
CA PRO A 700 -12.97 4.31 -32.29
C PRO A 700 -14.40 4.70 -32.68
N HIS A 701 -14.60 5.96 -33.08
CA HIS A 701 -15.91 6.43 -33.54
C HIS A 701 -16.16 6.01 -34.99
N ILE A 702 -16.86 4.89 -35.18
CA ILE A 702 -17.16 4.31 -36.49
C ILE A 702 -18.63 4.53 -36.88
N THR A 703 -18.85 4.93 -38.13
CA THR A 703 -20.19 5.04 -38.74
C THR A 703 -20.26 4.29 -40.07
N TYR A 704 -21.48 4.01 -40.54
CA TYR A 704 -21.69 3.37 -41.85
C TYR A 704 -22.50 4.29 -42.77
N ASP A 705 -21.87 4.70 -43.88
CA ASP A 705 -22.53 5.45 -44.93
C ASP A 705 -23.30 4.47 -45.82
N ALA A 706 -24.63 4.42 -45.65
CA ALA A 706 -25.49 3.56 -46.44
C ALA A 706 -25.58 3.97 -47.92
N GLY A 707 -25.33 5.24 -48.26
CA GLY A 707 -25.34 5.74 -49.63
C GLY A 707 -24.10 5.31 -50.41
N GLN A 708 -22.94 5.32 -49.75
CA GLN A 708 -21.68 4.86 -50.34
C GLN A 708 -21.40 3.36 -50.10
N GLN A 709 -22.18 2.71 -49.23
CA GLN A 709 -21.95 1.36 -48.72
C GLN A 709 -20.58 1.17 -48.06
N LYS A 710 -20.05 2.22 -47.41
CA LYS A 710 -18.70 2.23 -46.84
C LYS A 710 -18.69 2.55 -45.35
N TYR A 711 -17.69 2.01 -44.66
CA TYR A 711 -17.42 2.34 -43.25
C TYR A 711 -16.54 3.58 -43.14
N MET A 712 -16.84 4.41 -42.16
CA MET A 712 -16.20 5.70 -41.92
C MET A 712 -15.64 5.76 -40.50
N LEU A 713 -14.47 6.35 -40.34
CA LEU A 713 -13.86 6.71 -39.06
C LEU A 713 -14.00 8.22 -38.89
N GLY A 714 -14.84 8.66 -37.94
CA GLY A 714 -15.30 10.05 -37.91
C GLY A 714 -15.99 10.42 -39.23
N GLU A 715 -15.44 11.41 -39.93
CA GLU A 715 -15.94 11.90 -41.23
C GLU A 715 -15.18 11.33 -42.45
N LYS A 716 -14.20 10.45 -42.24
CA LYS A 716 -13.32 9.95 -43.31
C LYS A 716 -13.58 8.48 -43.61
N THR A 717 -13.49 8.10 -44.88
CA THR A 717 -13.59 6.69 -45.28
C THR A 717 -12.37 5.94 -44.76
N ILE A 718 -12.59 4.78 -44.13
CA ILE A 718 -11.49 3.90 -43.75
C ILE A 718 -10.84 3.35 -45.02
N ARG A 719 -9.56 3.67 -45.25
CA ARG A 719 -8.76 3.21 -46.39
C ARG A 719 -7.68 2.22 -46.00
N HIS A 720 -7.16 2.35 -44.79
CA HIS A 720 -6.05 1.53 -44.30
C HIS A 720 -6.49 0.78 -43.04
N ILE A 721 -6.08 -0.48 -42.90
CA ILE A 721 -6.19 -1.23 -41.64
C ILE A 721 -4.79 -1.56 -41.14
N VAL A 722 -4.47 -1.11 -39.93
CA VAL A 722 -3.18 -1.36 -39.27
C VAL A 722 -3.41 -2.25 -38.05
N PHE A 723 -2.96 -3.51 -38.12
CA PHE A 723 -2.93 -4.41 -36.98
C PHE A 723 -1.71 -4.14 -36.11
N LEU A 724 -1.93 -3.80 -34.85
CA LEU A 724 -0.91 -3.46 -33.87
C LEU A 724 -0.70 -4.61 -32.89
N SER A 725 0.57 -4.99 -32.71
CA SER A 725 1.00 -5.98 -31.71
C SER A 725 2.15 -5.44 -30.86
N ASP A 726 2.22 -5.90 -29.63
CA ASP A 726 3.36 -5.62 -28.75
C ASP A 726 4.66 -6.24 -29.28
N ASN A 727 4.62 -7.49 -29.79
CA ASN A 727 5.75 -8.13 -30.44
C ASN A 727 5.39 -9.20 -31.49
N PHE A 728 6.38 -9.50 -32.35
CA PHE A 728 6.44 -10.63 -33.27
C PHE A 728 7.65 -11.54 -32.98
N GLU A 729 7.48 -12.55 -32.12
CA GLU A 729 8.57 -13.52 -31.90
C GLU A 729 8.72 -14.50 -33.07
N ARG A 730 7.67 -15.27 -33.37
CA ARG A 730 7.65 -16.29 -34.45
C ARG A 730 6.52 -16.12 -35.46
N GLY A 731 5.62 -15.17 -35.23
CA GLY A 731 4.49 -14.87 -36.10
C GLY A 731 3.27 -15.78 -35.95
N SER A 732 3.37 -16.98 -35.36
CA SER A 732 2.23 -17.90 -35.21
C SER A 732 1.05 -17.32 -34.41
N ALA A 733 1.33 -16.58 -33.33
CA ALA A 733 0.27 -15.90 -32.58
C ALA A 733 -0.40 -14.78 -33.41
N THR A 734 0.38 -14.11 -34.27
CA THR A 734 -0.10 -13.04 -35.16
C THR A 734 -0.96 -13.61 -36.28
N THR A 735 -0.59 -14.74 -36.89
CA THR A 735 -1.41 -15.38 -37.93
C THR A 735 -2.74 -15.87 -37.35
N VAL A 736 -2.73 -16.46 -36.14
CA VAL A 736 -3.97 -16.82 -35.41
C VAL A 736 -4.86 -15.59 -35.15
N MET A 737 -4.27 -14.47 -34.74
CA MET A 737 -5.00 -13.22 -34.52
C MET A 737 -5.61 -12.66 -35.82
N LEU A 738 -4.83 -12.64 -36.91
CA LEU A 738 -5.32 -12.21 -38.24
C LEU A 738 -6.47 -13.10 -38.72
N SER A 739 -6.33 -14.42 -38.59
CA SER A 739 -7.40 -15.37 -38.87
C SER A 739 -8.66 -15.13 -38.04
N ALA A 740 -8.52 -14.72 -36.78
CA ALA A 740 -9.66 -14.42 -35.92
C ALA A 740 -10.40 -13.13 -36.33
N TYR A 741 -9.68 -12.11 -36.81
CA TYR A 741 -10.26 -10.84 -37.25
C TYR A 741 -10.85 -10.87 -38.66
N LEU A 742 -10.23 -11.63 -39.57
CA LEU A 742 -10.51 -11.60 -41.01
C LEU A 742 -11.08 -12.93 -41.54
N ASP A 743 -11.36 -13.89 -40.67
CA ASP A 743 -11.84 -15.24 -41.01
C ASP A 743 -10.96 -15.97 -42.04
N LEU A 744 -9.64 -15.88 -41.86
CA LEU A 744 -8.64 -16.48 -42.77
C LEU A 744 -8.35 -17.95 -42.43
N ASN A 745 -8.07 -18.74 -43.46
CA ASN A 745 -7.74 -20.17 -43.33
C ASN A 745 -6.24 -20.39 -43.06
N GLY A 746 -5.85 -21.59 -42.62
CA GLY A 746 -4.44 -22.01 -42.50
C GLY A 746 -3.79 -21.88 -41.13
N ALA A 747 -4.46 -21.23 -40.15
CA ALA A 747 -4.07 -21.25 -38.75
C ALA A 747 -4.77 -22.39 -37.97
N ASP A 748 -4.26 -22.75 -36.79
CA ASP A 748 -4.87 -23.77 -35.91
C ASP A 748 -6.30 -23.35 -35.51
N PRO A 749 -7.35 -24.08 -35.92
CA PRO A 749 -8.74 -23.71 -35.65
C PRO A 749 -9.04 -23.52 -34.16
N VAL A 750 -8.47 -24.37 -33.30
CA VAL A 750 -8.69 -24.27 -31.85
C VAL A 750 -8.06 -23.00 -31.30
N ALA A 751 -6.89 -22.62 -31.79
CA ALA A 751 -6.24 -21.37 -31.40
C ALA A 751 -7.00 -20.14 -31.92
N VAL A 752 -7.57 -20.22 -33.14
CA VAL A 752 -8.38 -19.14 -33.75
C VAL A 752 -9.67 -18.93 -32.97
N ASP A 753 -10.41 -19.99 -32.63
CA ASP A 753 -11.64 -19.87 -31.82
C ASP A 753 -11.35 -19.25 -30.45
N ASN A 754 -10.24 -19.66 -29.82
CA ASN A 754 -9.78 -19.01 -28.60
C ASN A 754 -9.46 -17.52 -28.81
N ALA A 755 -8.79 -17.16 -29.89
CA ALA A 755 -8.48 -15.76 -30.20
C ALA A 755 -9.74 -14.92 -30.47
N LYS A 756 -10.77 -15.48 -31.12
CA LYS A 756 -12.07 -14.81 -31.35
C LYS A 756 -12.75 -14.35 -30.06
N THR A 757 -12.50 -15.01 -28.94
CA THR A 757 -13.02 -14.59 -27.61
C THR A 757 -12.27 -13.41 -26.97
N ARG A 758 -11.13 -13.03 -27.56
CA ARG A 758 -10.21 -12.01 -27.03
C ARG A 758 -10.04 -10.81 -27.94
N ILE A 759 -10.24 -10.94 -29.25
CA ILE A 759 -10.12 -9.83 -30.20
C ILE A 759 -11.07 -8.66 -29.88
N GLN A 760 -10.71 -7.46 -30.31
CA GLN A 760 -11.52 -6.27 -30.16
C GLN A 760 -12.79 -6.36 -31.02
N SER A 761 -13.93 -6.06 -30.41
CA SER A 761 -15.21 -5.96 -31.12
C SER A 761 -15.54 -4.50 -31.35
N TYR A 762 -15.78 -4.14 -32.61
CA TYR A 762 -16.15 -2.79 -33.01
C TYR A 762 -17.65 -2.67 -33.18
N ARG A 763 -18.16 -1.47 -32.90
CA ARG A 763 -19.55 -1.11 -33.09
C ARG A 763 -19.65 0.13 -33.95
N TYR A 764 -20.73 0.24 -34.71
CA TYR A 764 -21.04 1.42 -35.50
C TYR A 764 -22.51 1.78 -35.37
N VAL A 765 -22.83 3.06 -35.55
CA VAL A 765 -24.21 3.54 -35.51
C VAL A 765 -24.79 3.53 -36.92
N LYS A 766 -25.93 2.85 -37.09
CA LYS A 766 -26.74 2.86 -38.32
C LYS A 766 -28.14 3.36 -37.97
N ASN A 767 -28.53 4.51 -38.48
CA ASN A 767 -29.85 5.12 -38.21
C ASN A 767 -30.19 5.21 -36.71
N GLY A 768 -29.20 5.56 -35.87
CA GLY A 768 -29.38 5.65 -34.42
C GLY A 768 -29.39 4.31 -33.67
N THR A 769 -29.23 3.17 -34.36
CA THR A 769 -29.10 1.85 -33.75
C THR A 769 -27.65 1.39 -33.78
N GLU A 770 -27.14 0.93 -32.64
CA GLU A 770 -25.79 0.38 -32.55
C GLU A 770 -25.74 -1.04 -33.16
N CYS A 771 -24.81 -1.26 -34.09
CA CYS A 771 -24.62 -2.50 -34.81
C CYS A 771 -23.19 -3.01 -34.61
N ARG A 772 -23.00 -4.33 -34.54
CA ARG A 772 -21.66 -4.94 -34.52
C ARG A 772 -21.02 -4.84 -35.90
N MET A 773 -19.75 -4.43 -35.94
CA MET A 773 -18.94 -4.39 -37.16
C MET A 773 -18.05 -5.64 -37.23
N ASP A 774 -18.03 -6.27 -38.40
CA ASP A 774 -17.07 -7.32 -38.75
C ASP A 774 -15.96 -6.73 -39.62
N LEU A 775 -14.71 -6.95 -39.23
CA LEU A 775 -13.55 -6.43 -39.94
C LEU A 775 -13.42 -7.02 -41.35
N ALA A 776 -13.84 -8.27 -41.54
CA ALA A 776 -13.86 -8.92 -42.86
C ALA A 776 -14.84 -8.21 -43.82
N ASP A 777 -15.97 -7.72 -43.33
CA ASP A 777 -16.93 -6.94 -44.12
C ASP A 777 -16.38 -5.55 -44.47
N VAL A 778 -15.64 -4.90 -43.57
CA VAL A 778 -14.95 -3.63 -43.85
C VAL A 778 -13.94 -3.82 -44.99
N MET A 779 -13.09 -4.85 -44.90
CA MET A 779 -12.11 -5.17 -45.95
C MET A 779 -12.79 -5.35 -47.31
N LYS A 780 -13.91 -6.08 -47.36
CA LYS A 780 -14.65 -6.35 -48.59
C LYS A 780 -15.29 -5.10 -49.21
N LYS A 781 -15.87 -4.22 -48.40
CA LYS A 781 -16.62 -3.03 -48.88
C LYS A 781 -15.72 -1.84 -49.16
N ASN A 782 -14.74 -1.59 -48.31
CA ASN A 782 -13.87 -0.43 -48.42
C ASN A 782 -12.64 -0.68 -49.30
N GLN A 783 -12.29 -1.95 -49.58
CA GLN A 783 -11.09 -2.35 -50.33
C GLN A 783 -9.81 -1.77 -49.69
N CYS A 784 -9.68 -1.95 -48.38
CA CYS A 784 -8.56 -1.41 -47.63
C CYS A 784 -7.25 -2.16 -47.91
N ASP A 785 -6.11 -1.48 -47.79
CA ASP A 785 -4.81 -2.13 -47.63
C ASP A 785 -4.55 -2.53 -46.17
N ILE A 786 -3.71 -3.55 -46.01
CA ILE A 786 -3.37 -4.15 -44.72
C ILE A 786 -1.92 -3.82 -44.38
N THR A 787 -1.72 -3.29 -43.17
CA THR A 787 -0.41 -3.26 -42.52
C THR A 787 -0.47 -4.03 -41.21
N VAL A 788 0.56 -4.82 -40.94
CA VAL A 788 0.74 -5.56 -39.68
C VAL A 788 2.05 -5.07 -39.05
N HIS A 789 1.93 -4.38 -37.92
CA HIS A 789 3.05 -3.72 -37.26
C HIS A 789 3.19 -4.19 -35.81
N ALA A 790 4.44 -4.38 -35.36
CA ALA A 790 4.74 -4.57 -33.94
C ALA A 790 5.88 -3.68 -33.46
N TYR A 791 5.85 -3.33 -32.18
CA TYR A 791 6.94 -2.55 -31.63
C TYR A 791 8.25 -3.35 -31.58
N TYR A 792 8.20 -4.60 -31.13
CA TYR A 792 9.33 -5.55 -31.22
C TYR A 792 9.06 -6.66 -32.23
N GLY A 793 10.06 -7.15 -32.94
CA GLY A 793 9.85 -8.27 -33.86
C GLY A 793 11.10 -8.96 -34.35
N THR A 794 10.92 -10.05 -35.10
CA THR A 794 12.00 -10.79 -35.74
C THR A 794 11.78 -10.83 -37.24
N GLU A 795 12.88 -10.85 -38.01
CA GLU A 795 12.79 -11.03 -39.46
C GLU A 795 12.20 -12.40 -39.85
N GLU A 796 12.39 -13.42 -38.99
CA GLU A 796 11.77 -14.74 -39.16
C GLU A 796 10.23 -14.65 -39.07
N ALA A 797 9.71 -13.96 -38.05
CA ALA A 797 8.27 -13.76 -37.88
C ALA A 797 7.67 -12.88 -38.98
N LYS A 798 8.36 -11.79 -39.35
CA LYS A 798 7.95 -10.89 -40.43
C LYS A 798 7.75 -11.66 -41.75
N LYS A 799 8.74 -12.46 -42.15
CA LYS A 799 8.65 -13.31 -43.36
C LYS A 799 7.50 -14.31 -43.28
N TYR A 800 7.33 -14.95 -42.12
CA TYR A 800 6.25 -15.92 -41.92
C TYR A 800 4.86 -15.28 -42.03
N ILE A 801 4.65 -14.11 -41.42
CA ILE A 801 3.38 -13.37 -41.50
C ILE A 801 3.13 -12.88 -42.93
N SER A 802 4.15 -12.34 -43.61
CA SER A 802 4.03 -11.90 -45.01
C SER A 802 3.64 -13.05 -45.93
N GLN A 803 4.30 -14.21 -45.79
CA GLN A 803 3.98 -15.40 -46.59
C GLN A 803 2.56 -15.89 -46.32
N PHE A 804 2.12 -15.90 -45.06
CA PHE A 804 0.75 -16.24 -44.70
C PHE A 804 -0.27 -15.31 -45.37
N LEU A 805 -0.05 -13.99 -45.36
CA LEU A 805 -0.95 -13.02 -45.98
C LEU A 805 -1.00 -13.16 -47.52
N ILE A 806 0.14 -13.40 -48.17
CA ILE A 806 0.25 -13.72 -49.60
C ILE A 806 -0.62 -14.94 -49.95
N GLU A 807 -0.51 -16.02 -49.16
CA GLU A 807 -1.31 -17.25 -49.37
C GLU A 807 -2.82 -17.04 -49.19
N GLN A 808 -3.22 -15.99 -48.45
CA GLN A 808 -4.62 -15.59 -48.29
C GLN A 808 -5.09 -14.55 -49.32
N GLY A 809 -4.24 -14.18 -50.30
CA GLY A 809 -4.58 -13.25 -51.37
C GLY A 809 -4.32 -11.76 -51.05
N TYR A 810 -3.49 -11.47 -50.06
CA TYR A 810 -3.09 -10.10 -49.67
C TYR A 810 -1.62 -9.81 -50.02
N ASP A 811 -1.26 -9.93 -51.30
CA ASP A 811 0.13 -9.80 -51.78
C ASP A 811 0.76 -8.42 -51.51
N GLU A 812 -0.06 -7.38 -51.39
CA GLU A 812 0.39 -6.00 -51.15
C GLU A 812 0.49 -5.65 -49.65
N ALA A 813 0.17 -6.58 -48.74
CA ALA A 813 0.18 -6.31 -47.31
C ALA A 813 1.59 -6.03 -46.77
N LYS A 814 1.72 -4.99 -45.95
CA LYS A 814 3.00 -4.61 -45.34
C LYS A 814 3.14 -5.24 -43.96
N VAL A 815 4.29 -5.86 -43.68
CA VAL A 815 4.62 -6.37 -42.34
C VAL A 815 5.91 -5.71 -41.86
N SER A 816 5.85 -5.07 -40.70
CA SER A 816 6.98 -4.32 -40.15
C SER A 816 7.09 -4.43 -38.63
N PHE A 817 8.26 -4.10 -38.10
CA PHE A 817 8.44 -3.90 -36.68
C PHE A 817 9.50 -2.81 -36.44
N GLN A 818 9.46 -2.16 -35.28
CA GLN A 818 10.36 -1.04 -34.97
C GLN A 818 11.72 -1.51 -34.44
N TYR A 819 11.72 -2.45 -33.49
CA TYR A 819 12.95 -2.95 -32.84
C TYR A 819 13.11 -4.46 -33.00
N ALA A 820 14.34 -4.90 -33.30
CA ALA A 820 14.63 -6.32 -33.50
C ALA A 820 14.78 -7.10 -32.18
N ILE A 821 14.22 -8.30 -32.12
CA ILE A 821 14.50 -9.30 -31.08
C ILE A 821 15.62 -10.23 -31.58
N THR A 822 16.74 -10.29 -30.87
CA THR A 822 17.97 -10.96 -31.35
C THR A 822 18.47 -12.10 -30.46
N CYS A 823 18.12 -12.09 -29.17
CA CYS A 823 18.65 -13.06 -28.20
C CYS A 823 17.88 -14.39 -28.24
N LYS A 824 18.58 -15.50 -28.49
CA LYS A 824 17.98 -16.85 -28.57
C LYS A 824 18.34 -17.69 -27.34
N MET A 825 17.42 -18.53 -26.89
CA MET A 825 17.60 -19.40 -25.72
C MET A 825 18.79 -20.36 -25.83
N LYS A 826 19.16 -20.79 -27.05
CA LYS A 826 20.37 -21.58 -27.27
C LYS A 826 21.66 -20.92 -26.74
N GLN A 827 21.70 -19.59 -26.66
CA GLN A 827 22.85 -18.82 -26.16
C GLN A 827 23.02 -18.94 -24.63
N ILE A 828 21.97 -19.33 -23.91
CA ILE A 828 21.94 -19.46 -22.44
C ILE A 828 21.72 -20.89 -21.94
N LYS A 829 21.51 -21.86 -22.84
CA LYS A 829 21.16 -23.24 -22.49
C LYS A 829 22.14 -23.90 -21.51
N GLU A 830 23.44 -23.79 -21.77
CA GLU A 830 24.45 -24.41 -20.90
C GLU A 830 24.48 -23.74 -19.52
N ASN A 831 24.28 -22.41 -19.46
CA ASN A 831 24.21 -21.69 -18.20
C ASN A 831 22.96 -22.12 -17.39
N VAL A 832 21.80 -22.24 -18.05
CA VAL A 832 20.56 -22.76 -17.44
C VAL A 832 20.75 -24.17 -16.89
N LYS A 833 21.43 -25.04 -17.65
CA LYS A 833 21.72 -26.42 -17.23
C LYS A 833 22.61 -26.49 -16.01
N ALA A 834 23.61 -25.61 -15.93
CA ALA A 834 24.52 -25.53 -14.80
C ALA A 834 23.81 -25.09 -13.50
N VAL A 835 22.76 -24.27 -13.60
CA VAL A 835 22.05 -23.72 -12.44
C VAL A 835 20.83 -24.55 -12.04
N TRP A 836 19.91 -24.82 -12.97
CA TRP A 836 18.61 -25.44 -12.68
C TRP A 836 18.44 -26.85 -13.28
N GLY A 837 19.46 -27.40 -13.93
CA GLY A 837 19.38 -28.71 -14.58
C GLY A 837 18.64 -28.69 -15.93
N GLU A 838 18.00 -29.79 -16.31
CA GLU A 838 17.44 -29.92 -17.67
C GLU A 838 16.24 -28.99 -17.97
N TYR A 839 16.33 -28.33 -19.12
CA TYR A 839 15.33 -27.41 -19.66
C TYR A 839 14.10 -28.15 -20.19
N LYS A 840 12.91 -27.89 -19.62
CA LYS A 840 11.66 -28.61 -19.95
C LYS A 840 11.15 -28.41 -21.39
N ASP A 841 11.51 -27.32 -22.04
CA ASP A 841 10.90 -26.90 -23.31
C ASP A 841 11.94 -26.94 -24.42
N GLY A 842 12.33 -28.12 -24.90
CA GLY A 842 13.51 -28.39 -25.76
C GLY A 842 13.67 -27.62 -27.10
N ASN A 843 12.91 -26.55 -27.34
CA ASN A 843 13.03 -25.70 -28.52
C ASN A 843 14.05 -24.56 -28.35
N ASN A 844 15.31 -24.88 -28.65
CA ASN A 844 16.47 -23.97 -28.63
C ASN A 844 16.33 -22.68 -29.47
N GLU A 845 15.41 -22.65 -30.45
CA GLU A 845 15.22 -21.51 -31.35
C GLU A 845 14.23 -20.48 -30.80
N LYS A 846 13.78 -20.60 -29.55
CA LYS A 846 12.94 -19.60 -28.88
C LYS A 846 13.79 -18.41 -28.41
N PHE A 847 13.16 -17.27 -28.11
CA PHE A 847 13.86 -16.04 -27.74
C PHE A 847 14.02 -15.91 -26.23
N ALA A 848 15.18 -15.42 -25.81
CA ALA A 848 15.50 -15.11 -24.42
C ALA A 848 15.22 -13.63 -24.17
N VAL A 849 14.01 -13.33 -23.69
CA VAL A 849 13.55 -11.95 -23.44
C VAL A 849 12.96 -11.80 -22.05
N ILE A 850 13.16 -10.63 -21.44
CA ILE A 850 12.40 -10.16 -20.27
C ILE A 850 11.57 -8.99 -20.78
N ARG A 851 10.26 -9.07 -20.58
CA ARG A 851 9.29 -8.20 -21.25
C ARG A 851 8.44 -7.48 -20.23
N GLU A 852 8.30 -6.17 -20.39
CA GLU A 852 7.47 -5.34 -19.51
C GLU A 852 6.06 -5.91 -19.31
N PHE A 853 5.57 -5.79 -18.08
CA PHE A 853 4.28 -6.27 -17.57
C PHE A 853 4.10 -7.79 -17.51
N ASN A 854 4.67 -8.56 -18.44
CA ASN A 854 4.40 -9.98 -18.55
C ASN A 854 5.51 -10.76 -19.26
N MET A 855 6.00 -11.81 -18.61
CA MET A 855 6.95 -12.75 -19.19
C MET A 855 6.33 -13.60 -20.30
N THR A 856 7.19 -14.09 -21.19
CA THR A 856 6.77 -15.04 -22.23
C THR A 856 6.42 -16.39 -21.61
N LYS A 857 5.40 -17.07 -22.15
CA LYS A 857 4.99 -18.41 -21.66
C LYS A 857 6.10 -19.45 -21.78
N ALA A 858 6.88 -19.33 -22.85
CA ALA A 858 8.08 -20.11 -23.04
C ALA A 858 9.29 -19.27 -22.64
N ASN A 859 9.74 -19.46 -21.40
CA ASN A 859 10.92 -18.81 -20.83
C ASN A 859 11.81 -19.87 -20.15
N VAL A 860 12.98 -19.46 -19.67
CA VAL A 860 13.94 -20.36 -19.00
C VAL A 860 13.86 -20.33 -17.48
N PHE A 861 13.10 -19.38 -16.91
CA PHE A 861 13.05 -19.20 -15.47
C PHE A 861 12.11 -20.24 -14.82
N PRO A 862 12.48 -20.77 -13.64
CA PRO A 862 11.62 -21.64 -12.86
C PRO A 862 10.25 -21.02 -12.61
N LYS A 863 9.19 -21.82 -12.72
CA LYS A 863 7.79 -21.38 -12.55
C LYS A 863 7.55 -20.67 -11.21
N LYS A 864 8.17 -21.15 -10.13
CA LYS A 864 8.07 -20.56 -8.79
C LYS A 864 8.62 -19.12 -8.72
N MET A 865 9.49 -18.71 -9.65
CA MET A 865 10.01 -17.34 -9.77
C MET A 865 9.03 -16.38 -10.48
N LEU A 866 7.95 -16.91 -11.05
CA LEU A 866 7.02 -16.18 -11.94
C LEU A 866 5.56 -16.15 -11.48
N ASP A 867 5.16 -17.10 -10.62
CA ASP A 867 3.75 -17.46 -10.38
C ASP A 867 3.05 -16.62 -9.29
N SER A 868 3.80 -16.00 -8.37
CA SER A 868 3.28 -15.39 -7.13
C SER A 868 4.07 -14.12 -6.73
N PRO A 869 3.59 -12.92 -7.06
CA PRO A 869 4.28 -11.66 -6.76
C PRO A 869 4.54 -11.43 -5.27
N GLU A 870 3.69 -11.95 -4.38
CA GLU A 870 3.83 -11.86 -2.93
C GLU A 870 5.03 -12.66 -2.38
N LYS A 871 5.57 -13.62 -3.14
CA LYS A 871 6.71 -14.44 -2.72
C LYS A 871 8.03 -13.71 -2.86
N ALA A 872 8.89 -13.86 -1.86
CA ALA A 872 10.22 -13.25 -1.85
C ALA A 872 11.09 -13.68 -3.04
N ILE A 873 10.92 -14.91 -3.52
CA ILE A 873 11.71 -15.46 -4.63
C ILE A 873 11.26 -15.01 -6.03
N CYS A 874 10.11 -14.31 -6.12
CA CYS A 874 9.54 -13.89 -7.40
C CYS A 874 10.28 -12.66 -7.93
N LEU A 875 10.82 -12.75 -9.14
CA LEU A 875 11.55 -11.65 -9.81
C LEU A 875 10.77 -11.04 -10.97
N TYR A 876 9.95 -11.84 -11.65
CA TYR A 876 9.17 -11.43 -12.82
C TYR A 876 7.77 -12.01 -12.72
N LEU A 877 6.86 -11.54 -13.57
CA LEU A 877 5.45 -11.95 -13.53
C LEU A 877 5.06 -12.67 -14.80
N LEU A 878 4.37 -13.80 -14.65
CA LEU A 878 3.68 -14.48 -15.74
C LEU A 878 2.17 -14.43 -15.47
N LYS A 879 1.46 -13.52 -16.15
CA LYS A 879 0.00 -13.39 -16.05
C LYS A 879 -0.67 -14.70 -16.47
N LYS A 880 -1.57 -15.19 -15.61
CA LYS A 880 -2.45 -16.33 -15.91
C LYS A 880 -3.61 -15.82 -16.76
N GLU A 881 -3.82 -16.39 -17.95
CA GLU A 881 -4.98 -16.05 -18.81
C GLU A 881 -6.29 -16.44 -18.12
N THR A 882 -6.96 -15.49 -17.46
CA THR A 882 -8.09 -15.71 -16.54
C THR A 882 -9.31 -16.36 -17.20
N LYS A 883 -9.54 -16.11 -18.51
CA LYS A 883 -10.69 -16.67 -19.25
C LYS A 883 -10.63 -18.19 -19.46
N LYS A 884 -9.44 -18.81 -19.49
CA LYS A 884 -9.30 -20.25 -19.84
C LYS A 884 -9.70 -21.23 -18.74
N LYS A 885 -9.74 -20.80 -17.47
CA LYS A 885 -10.18 -21.67 -16.36
C LYS A 885 -11.69 -21.87 -16.39
N ILE A 886 -12.47 -20.82 -16.61
CA ILE A 886 -13.94 -20.87 -16.55
C ILE A 886 -14.48 -21.71 -17.72
N ALA A 887 -14.00 -21.48 -18.94
CA ALA A 887 -14.45 -22.24 -20.12
C ALA A 887 -14.06 -23.73 -20.08
N LYS A 888 -12.83 -24.07 -19.66
CA LYS A 888 -12.43 -25.50 -19.52
C LYS A 888 -13.15 -26.22 -18.38
N LYS A 889 -13.54 -25.51 -17.33
CA LYS A 889 -14.30 -26.08 -16.21
C LYS A 889 -15.77 -26.32 -16.59
N GLN A 890 -16.36 -25.43 -17.40
CA GLN A 890 -17.66 -25.66 -18.03
C GLN A 890 -17.65 -26.89 -18.96
N GLU A 891 -16.59 -27.08 -19.76
CA GLU A 891 -16.41 -28.29 -20.59
C GLU A 891 -16.14 -29.57 -19.78
N ALA A 892 -15.52 -29.45 -18.60
CA ALA A 892 -15.20 -30.57 -17.71
C ALA A 892 -16.35 -30.96 -16.76
N GLY A 893 -17.50 -30.28 -16.83
CA GLY A 893 -18.66 -30.55 -15.99
C GLY A 893 -18.51 -30.10 -14.53
N GLU A 894 -17.55 -29.22 -14.22
CA GLU A 894 -17.56 -28.53 -12.92
C GLU A 894 -18.75 -27.58 -12.86
N LEU A 895 -19.62 -27.76 -11.86
CA LEU A 895 -20.83 -26.95 -11.68
C LEU A 895 -20.40 -25.51 -11.31
N LEU A 896 -20.60 -24.60 -12.26
CA LEU A 896 -20.43 -23.16 -12.10
C LEU A 896 -21.82 -22.50 -12.07
N GLY A 897 -21.87 -21.17 -12.00
CA GLY A 897 -23.14 -20.46 -11.91
C GLY A 897 -23.86 -20.69 -10.58
N VAL A 898 -25.18 -20.52 -10.58
CA VAL A 898 -26.02 -20.68 -9.38
C VAL A 898 -25.98 -22.11 -8.83
N GLU A 899 -25.85 -23.11 -9.71
CA GLU A 899 -25.76 -24.52 -9.30
C GLU A 899 -24.43 -24.85 -8.61
N GLY A 900 -23.33 -24.19 -9.03
CA GLY A 900 -22.06 -24.24 -8.33
C GLY A 900 -22.16 -23.72 -6.90
N LEU A 901 -22.89 -22.62 -6.68
CA LEU A 901 -23.11 -22.08 -5.33
C LEU A 901 -23.89 -23.04 -4.43
N LYS A 902 -24.93 -23.70 -4.95
CA LYS A 902 -25.69 -24.72 -4.21
C LYS A 902 -24.78 -25.84 -3.75
N GLN A 903 -23.96 -26.37 -4.66
CA GLN A 903 -23.01 -27.44 -4.33
C GLN A 903 -21.96 -26.97 -3.33
N TYR A 904 -21.45 -25.74 -3.50
CA TYR A 904 -20.47 -25.14 -2.59
C TYR A 904 -20.98 -25.06 -1.16
N PHE A 905 -22.17 -24.48 -0.96
CA PHE A 905 -22.75 -24.37 0.38
C PHE A 905 -23.12 -25.74 0.94
N ARG A 906 -23.64 -26.68 0.11
CA ARG A 906 -23.84 -28.07 0.54
C ARG A 906 -22.52 -28.69 1.03
N LYS A 907 -21.40 -28.48 0.35
CA LYS A 907 -20.10 -29.06 0.72
C LYS A 907 -19.53 -28.44 2.01
N ASN A 908 -19.58 -27.11 2.13
CA ASN A 908 -18.85 -26.36 3.17
C ASN A 908 -19.73 -25.98 4.38
N GLY A 909 -21.05 -26.03 4.27
CA GLY A 909 -22.01 -25.69 5.32
C GLY A 909 -22.21 -24.19 5.53
N ILE A 910 -23.30 -23.83 6.23
CA ILE A 910 -23.64 -22.45 6.63
C ILE A 910 -23.79 -22.40 8.15
N ASN A 911 -22.71 -22.10 8.89
CA ASN A 911 -22.68 -22.13 10.37
C ASN A 911 -22.13 -20.82 10.97
N ARG A 912 -22.63 -20.41 12.15
CA ARG A 912 -22.24 -19.16 12.84
C ARG A 912 -20.79 -19.13 13.41
N ASN A 913 -20.14 -20.29 13.57
CA ASN A 913 -18.88 -20.42 14.31
C ASN A 913 -17.61 -20.53 13.45
N SER A 914 -17.72 -20.39 12.13
CA SER A 914 -16.58 -20.33 11.22
C SER A 914 -16.45 -18.92 10.66
N GLU A 915 -15.39 -18.20 11.05
CA GLU A 915 -15.07 -16.85 10.55
C GLU A 915 -15.05 -16.80 9.02
N ARG A 916 -14.54 -17.88 8.38
CA ARG A 916 -14.59 -18.10 6.93
C ARG A 916 -16.01 -17.92 6.36
N THR A 917 -16.97 -18.71 6.85
CA THR A 917 -18.36 -18.74 6.36
C THR A 917 -19.07 -17.38 6.47
N ASN A 918 -18.72 -16.53 7.43
CA ASN A 918 -19.30 -15.20 7.54
C ASN A 918 -18.85 -14.28 6.39
N THR A 919 -17.59 -14.41 5.95
CA THR A 919 -17.04 -13.67 4.81
C THR A 919 -17.67 -14.11 3.49
N GLU A 920 -17.78 -15.41 3.22
CA GLU A 920 -18.45 -15.87 2.00
C GLU A 920 -19.95 -15.57 2.00
N LEU A 921 -20.65 -15.61 3.15
CA LEU A 921 -22.05 -15.20 3.24
C LEU A 921 -22.24 -13.68 3.05
N TYR A 922 -21.29 -12.87 3.49
CA TYR A 922 -21.29 -11.43 3.25
C TYR A 922 -21.15 -11.16 1.75
N LEU A 923 -20.20 -11.81 1.08
CA LEU A 923 -19.98 -11.70 -0.36
C LEU A 923 -21.17 -12.27 -1.16
N PHE A 924 -21.71 -13.42 -0.77
CA PHE A 924 -22.94 -14.00 -1.34
C PHE A 924 -24.12 -13.04 -1.24
N SER A 925 -24.17 -12.20 -0.19
CA SER A 925 -25.25 -11.24 0.01
C SER A 925 -25.30 -10.10 -1.02
N THR A 926 -24.25 -9.95 -1.84
CA THR A 926 -24.19 -8.99 -2.96
C THR A 926 -25.00 -9.44 -4.18
N LEU A 927 -25.33 -10.73 -4.28
CA LEU A 927 -26.17 -11.25 -5.36
C LEU A 927 -27.62 -10.76 -5.26
N PRO A 928 -28.34 -10.72 -6.40
CA PRO A 928 -29.77 -10.44 -6.42
C PRO A 928 -30.53 -11.33 -5.40
N PRO A 929 -31.48 -10.77 -4.64
CA PRO A 929 -32.28 -11.51 -3.66
C PRO A 929 -32.88 -12.82 -4.20
N THR A 930 -33.32 -12.84 -5.45
CA THR A 930 -33.93 -14.01 -6.11
C THR A 930 -32.99 -15.20 -6.21
N ILE A 931 -31.73 -14.97 -6.59
CA ILE A 931 -30.69 -16.03 -6.66
C ILE A 931 -30.34 -16.52 -5.26
N ARG A 932 -30.31 -15.61 -4.29
CA ARG A 932 -30.05 -15.99 -2.90
C ARG A 932 -31.15 -16.87 -2.33
N ILE A 933 -32.42 -16.56 -2.63
CA ILE A 933 -33.56 -17.40 -2.26
C ILE A 933 -33.38 -18.79 -2.88
N GLU A 934 -33.07 -18.89 -4.17
CA GLU A 934 -32.88 -20.18 -4.85
C GLU A 934 -31.80 -21.05 -4.19
N VAL A 935 -30.63 -20.46 -3.89
CA VAL A 935 -29.51 -21.19 -3.27
C VAL A 935 -29.81 -21.56 -1.81
N LEU A 936 -30.45 -20.67 -1.05
CA LEU A 936 -30.73 -20.91 0.37
C LEU A 936 -31.92 -21.87 0.58
N GLU A 937 -32.94 -21.85 -0.29
CA GLU A 937 -34.02 -22.85 -0.29
C GLU A 937 -33.49 -24.24 -0.59
N ASP A 938 -32.53 -24.34 -1.51
CA ASP A 938 -31.84 -25.59 -1.81
C ASP A 938 -31.04 -26.10 -0.60
N TYR A 939 -30.28 -25.22 0.05
CA TYR A 939 -29.51 -25.60 1.24
C TYR A 939 -30.41 -25.93 2.45
N LEU A 940 -31.56 -25.27 2.60
CA LEU A 940 -32.51 -25.52 3.69
C LEU A 940 -32.99 -26.97 3.73
N GLN A 941 -33.06 -27.65 2.58
CA GLN A 941 -33.38 -29.10 2.51
C GLN A 941 -32.32 -29.98 3.18
N LYS A 942 -31.09 -29.46 3.33
CA LYS A 942 -29.97 -30.15 3.96
C LYS A 942 -29.86 -29.82 5.44
N ASP A 943 -29.94 -28.54 5.81
CA ASP A 943 -29.76 -28.07 7.18
C ASP A 943 -30.59 -26.81 7.43
N SER A 944 -31.46 -26.89 8.44
CA SER A 944 -32.42 -25.85 8.84
C SER A 944 -31.98 -25.00 10.02
N ASN A 945 -30.66 -24.83 10.19
CA ASN A 945 -30.15 -23.99 11.26
C ASN A 945 -30.66 -22.53 11.18
N ALA A 946 -30.69 -21.87 12.34
CA ALA A 946 -31.27 -20.53 12.49
C ALA A 946 -30.63 -19.47 11.58
N LEU A 947 -29.36 -19.61 11.21
CA LEU A 947 -28.68 -18.66 10.33
C LEU A 947 -29.21 -18.76 8.88
N VAL A 948 -29.49 -19.96 8.39
CA VAL A 948 -30.09 -20.19 7.06
C VAL A 948 -31.48 -19.57 7.01
N LEU A 949 -32.32 -19.88 8.00
CA LEU A 949 -33.68 -19.33 8.12
C LEU A 949 -33.67 -17.79 8.20
N GLU A 950 -32.72 -17.23 8.95
CA GLU A 950 -32.52 -15.78 9.05
C GLU A 950 -32.13 -15.17 7.69
N LYS A 951 -31.11 -15.72 7.02
CA LYS A 951 -30.65 -15.19 5.72
C LYS A 951 -31.72 -15.34 4.64
N LEU A 952 -32.45 -16.45 4.63
CA LEU A 952 -33.50 -16.73 3.66
C LEU A 952 -34.71 -15.80 3.86
N SER A 953 -35.16 -15.59 5.11
CA SER A 953 -36.24 -14.63 5.43
C SER A 953 -35.86 -13.20 5.00
N LYS A 954 -34.62 -12.80 5.26
CA LYS A 954 -34.10 -11.50 4.81
C LYS A 954 -34.02 -11.40 3.28
N ALA A 955 -33.70 -12.49 2.58
CA ALA A 955 -33.69 -12.52 1.13
C ALA A 955 -35.11 -12.37 0.55
N TYR A 956 -36.12 -13.06 1.12
CA TYR A 956 -37.52 -12.87 0.76
C TYR A 956 -38.02 -11.44 0.98
N GLY A 957 -37.70 -10.82 2.12
CA GLY A 957 -38.04 -9.41 2.39
C GLY A 957 -37.42 -8.45 1.36
N LYS A 958 -36.14 -8.67 1.02
CA LYS A 958 -35.41 -7.88 0.01
C LYS A 958 -35.85 -8.15 -1.43
N ALA A 959 -36.52 -9.26 -1.70
CA ALA A 959 -37.06 -9.63 -3.01
C ALA A 959 -38.50 -9.12 -3.24
N ASP A 960 -39.07 -8.42 -2.27
CA ASP A 960 -40.49 -8.04 -2.26
C ASP A 960 -41.46 -9.24 -2.32
N GLN A 961 -41.12 -10.28 -1.56
CA GLN A 961 -41.86 -11.55 -1.54
C GLN A 961 -42.37 -11.91 -0.13
N LEU A 962 -42.91 -10.93 0.60
CA LEU A 962 -43.41 -11.13 1.97
C LEU A 962 -44.59 -12.12 2.06
N GLU A 963 -45.49 -12.14 1.08
CA GLU A 963 -46.60 -13.11 1.07
C GLU A 963 -46.09 -14.54 0.87
N LYS A 964 -45.10 -14.74 -0.01
CA LYS A 964 -44.43 -16.05 -0.14
C LYS A 964 -43.70 -16.42 1.14
N LEU A 965 -43.07 -15.47 1.83
CA LEU A 965 -42.43 -15.74 3.11
C LEU A 965 -43.43 -16.22 4.17
N LYS A 966 -44.65 -15.66 4.24
CA LYS A 966 -45.70 -16.16 5.16
C LYS A 966 -46.04 -17.63 4.88
N GLU A 967 -46.21 -17.98 3.60
CA GLU A 967 -46.47 -19.37 3.19
C GLU A 967 -45.30 -20.30 3.57
N ARG A 968 -44.06 -19.86 3.32
CA ARG A 968 -42.86 -20.64 3.68
C ARG A 968 -42.68 -20.78 5.19
N LEU A 969 -42.94 -19.74 5.98
CA LEU A 969 -42.85 -19.80 7.45
C LEU A 969 -43.84 -20.80 8.04
N ALA A 970 -45.07 -20.87 7.51
CA ALA A 970 -46.04 -21.89 7.90
C ALA A 970 -45.52 -23.31 7.59
N ASP A 971 -44.96 -23.53 6.40
CA ASP A 971 -44.31 -24.79 6.01
C ASP A 971 -43.10 -25.13 6.90
N TRP A 972 -42.31 -24.13 7.30
CA TRP A 972 -41.15 -24.32 8.19
C TRP A 972 -41.57 -24.70 9.61
N ILE A 973 -42.69 -24.19 10.11
CA ILE A 973 -43.27 -24.59 11.39
C ILE A 973 -43.77 -26.04 11.31
N GLU A 974 -44.51 -26.39 10.25
CA GLU A 974 -45.03 -27.75 10.06
C GLU A 974 -43.91 -28.80 9.94
N LYS A 975 -42.81 -28.45 9.26
CA LYS A 975 -41.62 -29.30 9.12
C LYS A 975 -40.69 -29.30 10.34
N GLY A 976 -41.00 -28.50 11.36
CA GLY A 976 -40.21 -28.40 12.59
C GLY A 976 -38.85 -27.72 12.41
N TYR A 977 -38.68 -26.88 11.38
CA TYR A 977 -37.47 -26.07 11.18
C TYR A 977 -37.41 -24.86 12.12
N THR A 978 -38.57 -24.34 12.51
CA THR A 978 -38.70 -23.19 13.41
C THR A 978 -39.95 -23.32 14.27
N ASP A 979 -40.05 -22.52 15.33
CA ASP A 979 -41.26 -22.41 16.14
C ASP A 979 -42.03 -21.12 15.81
N GLN A 980 -43.25 -20.99 16.33
CA GLN A 980 -44.13 -19.85 16.08
C GLN A 980 -43.47 -18.51 16.45
N ASN A 981 -42.75 -18.45 17.58
CA ASN A 981 -42.14 -17.22 18.07
C ASN A 981 -40.97 -16.78 17.17
N MET A 982 -40.13 -17.73 16.76
CA MET A 982 -39.02 -17.46 15.85
C MET A 982 -39.53 -17.11 14.44
N ALA A 983 -40.60 -17.75 13.96
CA ALA A 983 -41.23 -17.41 12.69
C ALA A 983 -41.77 -15.97 12.65
N GLU A 984 -42.41 -15.52 13.74
CA GLU A 984 -42.88 -14.14 13.89
C GLU A 984 -41.70 -13.15 13.86
N MET A 985 -40.62 -13.41 14.60
CA MET A 985 -39.40 -12.57 14.56
C MET A 985 -38.77 -12.52 13.17
N LEU A 986 -38.73 -13.65 12.45
CA LEU A 986 -38.19 -13.72 11.09
C LEU A 986 -39.06 -12.93 10.11
N TYR A 987 -40.38 -12.99 10.25
CA TYR A 987 -41.33 -12.22 9.45
C TYR A 987 -41.19 -10.72 9.71
N GLU A 988 -41.16 -10.29 10.98
CA GLU A 988 -40.97 -8.89 11.35
C GLU A 988 -39.63 -8.35 10.81
N SER A 989 -38.56 -9.13 10.91
CA SER A 989 -37.25 -8.74 10.37
C SER A 989 -37.29 -8.56 8.85
N ALA A 990 -37.95 -9.46 8.14
CA ALA A 990 -38.12 -9.39 6.69
C ALA A 990 -39.02 -8.22 6.28
N GLU A 991 -40.08 -7.95 7.04
CA GLU A 991 -41.01 -6.86 6.80
C GLU A 991 -40.32 -5.49 6.98
N ILE A 992 -39.54 -5.33 8.05
CA ILE A 992 -38.69 -4.14 8.25
C ILE A 992 -37.75 -3.97 7.05
N LEU A 993 -37.06 -5.03 6.63
CA LEU A 993 -36.15 -4.96 5.49
C LEU A 993 -36.86 -4.64 4.17
N ASN A 994 -38.07 -5.13 3.97
CA ASN A 994 -38.89 -4.84 2.80
C ASN A 994 -39.30 -3.36 2.77
N ARG A 995 -39.78 -2.81 3.89
CA ARG A 995 -40.12 -1.38 4.02
C ARG A 995 -38.94 -0.45 3.76
N TYR A 996 -37.72 -0.91 4.04
CA TYR A 996 -36.48 -0.17 3.81
C TYR A 996 -35.67 -0.69 2.63
N ALA A 997 -36.23 -1.53 1.75
CA ALA A 997 -35.48 -2.19 0.67
C ALA A 997 -34.78 -1.18 -0.24
N ASP A 998 -35.44 -0.06 -0.55
CA ASP A 998 -34.90 1.03 -1.37
C ASP A 998 -33.75 1.81 -0.71
N ARG A 999 -33.48 1.60 0.59
CA ARG A 999 -32.38 2.21 1.35
C ARG A 999 -31.13 1.32 1.45
N PHE A 1000 -31.21 0.06 1.00
CA PHE A 1000 -30.07 -0.86 0.99
C PHE A 1000 -29.52 -1.00 -0.43
N PRO A 1001 -28.20 -1.23 -0.60
CA PRO A 1001 -27.59 -1.49 -1.92
C PRO A 1001 -27.93 -2.90 -2.40
N ILE A 1002 -29.22 -3.17 -2.63
CA ILE A 1002 -29.70 -4.46 -3.12
C ILE A 1002 -29.51 -4.49 -4.63
N ALA A 1003 -28.71 -5.43 -5.11
CA ALA A 1003 -28.50 -5.60 -6.54
C ALA A 1003 -29.82 -5.94 -7.24
N LYS A 1004 -30.26 -5.06 -8.16
CA LYS A 1004 -31.45 -5.30 -9.01
C LYS A 1004 -31.10 -6.07 -10.30
N GLY A 1005 -29.81 -6.21 -10.61
CA GLY A 1005 -29.28 -6.96 -11.75
C GLY A 1005 -27.80 -7.33 -11.56
N MET A 1006 -27.25 -8.12 -12.48
CA MET A 1006 -25.91 -8.70 -12.33
C MET A 1006 -24.77 -7.69 -12.39
N GLU A 1007 -24.93 -6.60 -13.14
CA GLU A 1007 -23.93 -5.53 -13.22
C GLU A 1007 -23.76 -4.81 -11.87
N GLN A 1008 -24.87 -4.49 -11.19
CA GLN A 1008 -24.86 -3.97 -9.82
C GLN A 1008 -24.35 -5.00 -8.82
N ALA A 1009 -24.68 -6.28 -9.01
CA ALA A 1009 -24.18 -7.35 -8.15
C ALA A 1009 -22.65 -7.48 -8.25
N ARG A 1010 -22.08 -7.36 -9.47
CA ARG A 1010 -20.64 -7.33 -9.71
C ARG A 1010 -19.99 -6.12 -9.04
N ALA A 1011 -20.54 -4.93 -9.23
CA ALA A 1011 -20.00 -3.71 -8.60
C ALA A 1011 -20.03 -3.81 -7.07
N ASN A 1012 -21.12 -4.34 -6.49
CA ASN A 1012 -21.23 -4.58 -5.05
C ASN A 1012 -20.23 -5.63 -4.56
N PHE A 1013 -20.00 -6.68 -5.36
CA PHE A 1013 -19.03 -7.73 -5.05
C PHE A 1013 -17.59 -7.21 -5.09
N ASP A 1014 -17.21 -6.45 -6.12
CA ASP A 1014 -15.88 -5.86 -6.24
C ASP A 1014 -15.61 -4.85 -5.10
N ALA A 1015 -16.62 -4.03 -4.76
CA ALA A 1015 -16.56 -3.14 -3.60
C ALA A 1015 -16.40 -3.91 -2.28
N ALA A 1016 -17.19 -4.98 -2.08
CA ALA A 1016 -17.09 -5.81 -0.88
C ALA A 1016 -15.71 -6.51 -0.78
N MET A 1017 -15.20 -7.04 -1.90
CA MET A 1017 -13.88 -7.69 -1.97
C MET A 1017 -12.73 -6.74 -1.61
N SER A 1018 -12.86 -5.43 -1.89
CA SER A 1018 -11.85 -4.43 -1.52
C SER A 1018 -11.77 -4.13 -0.02
N VAL A 1019 -12.78 -4.52 0.76
CA VAL A 1019 -12.90 -4.21 2.19
C VAL A 1019 -12.74 -5.47 3.07
N VAL A 1020 -12.93 -6.65 2.51
CA VAL A 1020 -12.72 -7.93 3.19
C VAL A 1020 -11.23 -8.12 3.50
N LYS A 1021 -10.90 -8.25 4.79
CA LYS A 1021 -9.51 -8.47 5.26
C LYS A 1021 -9.11 -9.95 5.27
N ASP A 1022 -10.11 -10.84 5.31
CA ASP A 1022 -9.90 -12.28 5.45
C ASP A 1022 -9.79 -12.97 4.08
N PRO A 1023 -8.99 -14.05 3.96
CA PRO A 1023 -8.86 -14.78 2.71
C PRO A 1023 -10.18 -15.46 2.34
N VAL A 1024 -10.72 -15.09 1.17
CA VAL A 1024 -11.92 -15.68 0.57
C VAL A 1024 -11.53 -16.98 -0.11
N ASP A 1025 -12.36 -18.01 0.05
CA ASP A 1025 -12.14 -19.27 -0.64
C ASP A 1025 -12.13 -19.11 -2.18
N GLU A 1026 -11.12 -19.69 -2.82
CA GLU A 1026 -10.90 -19.54 -4.27
C GLU A 1026 -11.99 -20.26 -5.08
N GLU A 1027 -12.53 -21.39 -4.60
CA GLU A 1027 -13.65 -22.11 -5.24
C GLU A 1027 -14.92 -21.24 -5.21
N PHE A 1028 -15.23 -20.63 -4.07
CA PHE A 1028 -16.33 -19.66 -3.94
C PHE A 1028 -16.15 -18.44 -4.84
N ARG A 1029 -14.94 -17.86 -4.89
CA ARG A 1029 -14.63 -16.69 -5.71
C ARG A 1029 -14.78 -16.99 -7.21
N GLU A 1030 -14.29 -18.14 -7.65
CA GLU A 1030 -14.43 -18.59 -9.05
C GLU A 1030 -15.91 -18.78 -9.42
N ILE A 1031 -16.73 -19.37 -8.53
CA ILE A 1031 -18.17 -19.56 -8.75
C ILE A 1031 -18.89 -18.20 -8.83
N MET A 1032 -18.64 -17.28 -7.90
CA MET A 1032 -19.24 -15.94 -7.90
C MET A 1032 -18.91 -15.19 -9.20
N GLN A 1033 -17.65 -15.25 -9.64
CA GLN A 1033 -17.22 -14.66 -10.91
C GLN A 1033 -17.92 -15.27 -12.13
N SER A 1034 -18.20 -16.57 -12.11
CA SER A 1034 -18.95 -17.24 -13.19
C SER A 1034 -20.39 -16.74 -13.29
N ILE A 1035 -21.08 -16.53 -12.15
CA ILE A 1035 -22.46 -16.02 -12.12
C ILE A 1035 -22.57 -14.63 -12.75
N PHE A 1036 -21.56 -13.78 -12.51
CA PHE A 1036 -21.53 -12.45 -13.12
C PHE A 1036 -21.27 -12.47 -14.63
N ASN A 1037 -20.81 -13.60 -15.19
CA ASN A 1037 -20.50 -13.75 -16.61
C ASN A 1037 -21.62 -14.48 -17.39
N GLU A 1038 -22.56 -15.15 -16.72
CA GLU A 1038 -23.59 -15.99 -17.36
C GLU A 1038 -24.77 -15.23 -18.01
N ILE A 1039 -24.90 -13.91 -17.85
CA ILE A 1039 -26.05 -13.15 -18.39
C ILE A 1039 -25.61 -11.87 -19.12
N VAL A 1040 -24.62 -12.00 -20.00
CA VAL A 1040 -24.35 -11.02 -21.08
C VAL A 1040 -24.36 -11.71 -22.45
N SER A 1041 -24.94 -12.92 -22.54
CA SER A 1041 -25.15 -13.65 -23.79
C SER A 1041 -26.49 -13.29 -24.43
#